data_AF-A0A960SYW1-F1
#
_entry.id   AF-A0A960SYW1-F1
#
_cell.length_a   1.000
_cell.length_b   1.000
_cell.length_c   1.000
_cell.angle_alpha   90.00
_cell.angle_beta   90.00
_cell.angle_gamma   90.00
#
_symmetry.space_group_name_H-M   'P 1'
#
loop_
_entity.id
_entity.type
_entity.pdbx_description
1 polymer ?
#
loop_
_entity_poly.entity_id
_entity_poly.type
_entity_poly.pdbx_seq_one_letter_code
_entity_poly.pdbx_strand_id
1 'polypeptide(L)'
;TPSAGGSRTAELQIASNDADENPFDLALSGAVTERPSDYESDGLFSLFSGSPSSNPVTMAPYSGGLIFYNSAGLWKSDGTFVGTELLRPKADLNMFAGYEFYESAGKIFFEAQNSATGKELWVWDLNEDQAEMVVDLRPGSSWGSLGIIGPAPGGILFTGNDGISGGELWYSDGTASGTVMLADLEAGAGSSFPRFVGEVANGTVFYANLSDIGQELWFTDGTAGNTYLVEDIRPGAADGIDGGSTFSSASDGNRTYFTGRKDDGVELWITDGTETGTYQVQDIRPGPASSLVDSLTIAGGVAYFSAIDATNGVELWRSDGSEVGTYLVKNIRAIGSSGPVQIVRVGSGVLFTADDGINGRELWHSDGTETGTQMVADLTGGPGSSTIEYLVGGDTKAYFWFDDGVSGKELHVWDGVTVSLIDDINPGSGDSLPDFPPVVVGDTLYAAAYDGGFTGREIWSSDGIAGGTSVFQDLGFAAPGGSGSHQGIGLGADLIFSATGGEGVELWKTDGTLSGTGLLKDIQPGPGDSSPQEFFLAGGEVYFSANDGTNGRELWKTDGTPAGTVLAADFDSGSGGSNPFPIVEHNGSLLVLADFSLYRVDVLSGVVEELSAGLNNNMVPRNIASFSYGGFVYFGGSAGNDIELWRTDGTVAGTSFFKQVQDSTSVGAGHPANFAEAGGVLYFNAYDDANGLELWKSDGTEAGTQIVADIRPGNLGGVNSPLITLGSEVFFESWEGDLWKSDGTGPGTVLVKEFDDISDSWLVFNGEIYFQATDGTGSYLWISDGTTAGTRKEEGFLVNQFGPVIDGWLYFSAYNDSSGRELWATDGERFEIVEELGPSHLHGVAQASPLIAVGNQLYFTGWNGESGITSTYGLRVIGPSTGTLTAGDLAVEHPTGKFLFNGVSSIDFGTVMEGVTQDKNLMLWNAGNADLSGVSASIAGAHAGDFSIITPPGGEPFVPGTSTGMSVRFSPSATGPRNAALRVISNDPDESPFEIALLGVGQPLMSAPTDLSLTSTTLAENAPAGTVVGLLTAVDSDADESFTYSLVSGTGDQDNALFSIVGDGLRSATVFDHEQQSSASVRIQVEDKFGLTYEEAFIVSISDDRGEDADGDGLIESIEEDTNGTSDLLADTDGDGEDDDVEVAGGSDPLDPFSIPSQGPAIADFLVQFGASPISPV
;
A
#
# COMPACT_ATOMS: atom_id res chain seq x y z
N THR A 1 53.13 45.78 -9.21
CA THR A 1 52.51 46.69 -10.19
C THR A 1 52.13 45.89 -11.42
N PRO A 2 50.87 45.93 -11.89
CA PRO A 2 50.43 45.10 -13.00
C PRO A 2 50.78 45.70 -14.37
N SER A 3 51.33 44.89 -15.26
CA SER A 3 51.31 45.12 -16.72
C SER A 3 51.63 43.82 -17.47
N ALA A 4 50.58 43.22 -18.05
CA ALA A 4 50.55 42.20 -19.11
C ALA A 4 51.70 41.16 -19.24
N GLY A 5 51.31 39.88 -19.13
CA GLY A 5 51.82 38.81 -20.00
C GLY A 5 53.19 38.19 -19.67
N GLY A 6 53.18 37.18 -18.80
CA GLY A 6 54.30 36.24 -18.65
C GLY A 6 54.45 35.70 -17.23
N SER A 7 54.38 34.37 -17.08
CA SER A 7 54.66 33.71 -15.80
C SER A 7 56.11 33.96 -15.35
N ARG A 8 56.32 34.07 -14.04
CA ARG A 8 57.62 34.15 -13.39
C ARG A 8 57.54 33.43 -12.04
N THR A 9 58.29 32.35 -11.91
CA THR A 9 58.58 31.73 -10.62
C THR A 9 59.57 32.57 -9.81
N ALA A 10 59.50 32.45 -8.49
CA ALA A 10 60.55 32.87 -7.57
C ALA A 10 60.70 31.78 -6.50
N GLU A 11 61.93 31.34 -6.27
CA GLU A 11 62.28 30.30 -5.30
C GLU A 11 62.65 30.96 -3.96
N LEU A 12 62.18 30.39 -2.85
CA LEU A 12 62.52 30.82 -1.50
C LEU A 12 63.27 29.70 -0.78
N GLN A 13 64.60 29.78 -0.73
CA GLN A 13 65.41 28.86 0.07
C GLN A 13 65.40 29.24 1.55
N ILE A 14 64.93 28.31 2.38
CA ILE A 14 65.02 28.37 3.84
C ILE A 14 66.06 27.35 4.29
N ALA A 15 67.12 27.83 4.95
CA ALA A 15 68.18 26.96 5.47
C ALA A 15 67.82 26.45 6.87
N SER A 16 67.63 25.14 7.01
CA SER A 16 67.59 24.48 8.32
C SER A 16 68.97 24.51 8.99
N ASN A 17 68.99 24.39 10.32
CA ASN A 17 70.19 24.14 11.10
C ASN A 17 70.19 22.76 11.78
N ASP A 18 69.23 21.90 11.43
CA ASP A 18 69.31 20.48 11.72
C ASP A 18 70.37 19.81 10.82
N ALA A 19 70.90 18.66 11.23
CA ALA A 19 72.00 17.98 10.57
C ALA A 19 71.55 16.86 9.61
N ASP A 20 70.33 16.33 9.80
CA ASP A 20 69.83 15.14 9.10
C ASP A 20 68.75 15.44 8.04
N GLU A 21 68.34 16.71 7.87
CA GLU A 21 67.43 17.14 6.79
C GLU A 21 68.13 17.95 5.68
N ASN A 22 67.77 17.68 4.42
CA ASN A 22 68.15 18.49 3.27
C ASN A 22 67.17 19.66 3.09
N PRO A 23 67.61 20.85 2.64
CA PRO A 23 66.69 21.96 2.36
C PRO A 23 65.79 21.64 1.15
N PHE A 24 64.49 21.88 1.31
CA PHE A 24 63.50 21.78 0.24
C PHE A 24 63.31 23.13 -0.47
N ASP A 25 63.32 23.13 -1.80
CA ASP A 25 63.00 24.30 -2.62
C ASP A 25 61.49 24.41 -2.84
N LEU A 26 60.89 25.53 -2.43
CA LEU A 26 59.45 25.77 -2.52
C LEU A 26 59.15 26.78 -3.64
N ALA A 27 58.43 26.34 -4.67
CA ALA A 27 58.10 27.13 -5.85
C ALA A 27 56.77 27.87 -5.68
N LEU A 28 56.82 29.20 -5.56
CA LEU A 28 55.61 30.03 -5.45
C LEU A 28 55.16 30.54 -6.82
N SER A 29 54.00 30.08 -7.26
CA SER A 29 53.17 30.71 -8.30
C SER A 29 51.80 31.02 -7.71
N GLY A 30 51.35 32.27 -7.78
CA GLY A 30 50.06 32.67 -7.21
C GLY A 30 49.31 33.65 -8.10
N ALA A 31 47.99 33.49 -8.18
CA ALA A 31 47.08 34.42 -8.82
C ALA A 31 45.69 34.34 -8.15
N VAL A 32 45.10 35.50 -7.89
CA VAL A 32 43.72 35.69 -7.38
C VAL A 32 43.52 35.24 -5.92
N THR A 33 42.56 35.90 -5.26
CA THR A 33 42.13 35.63 -3.88
C THR A 33 40.87 34.79 -3.90
N GLU A 34 40.98 33.52 -3.53
CA GLU A 34 39.86 32.78 -2.98
C GLU A 34 39.40 33.45 -1.67
N ARG A 35 38.08 33.56 -1.51
CA ARG A 35 37.48 33.43 -0.17
C ARG A 35 37.43 31.93 0.13
N PRO A 36 37.45 31.51 1.40
CA PRO A 36 36.95 30.18 1.74
C PRO A 36 35.52 30.05 1.20
N SER A 37 35.30 29.07 0.34
CA SER A 37 33.99 28.58 -0.06
C SER A 37 33.66 27.44 0.88
N ASP A 38 33.26 27.80 2.11
CA ASP A 38 32.90 26.88 3.18
C ASP A 38 31.49 26.33 2.91
N TYR A 39 31.34 25.63 1.78
CA TYR A 39 30.20 24.85 1.29
C TYR A 39 30.81 23.63 0.60
N GLU A 40 31.10 22.59 1.38
CA GLU A 40 31.02 21.22 0.87
C GLU A 40 29.55 20.84 1.04
N SER A 41 28.90 20.39 -0.04
CA SER A 41 27.47 20.08 -0.03
C SER A 41 27.19 18.89 0.87
N ASP A 42 26.02 18.93 1.47
CA ASP A 42 25.56 17.94 2.41
C ASP A 42 25.32 16.62 1.67
N GLY A 43 26.35 15.78 1.69
CA GLY A 43 26.25 14.34 1.55
C GLY A 43 25.68 13.78 0.25
N LEU A 44 26.11 14.27 -0.93
CA LEU A 44 25.37 14.05 -2.17
C LEU A 44 26.05 13.39 -3.40
N PHE A 45 25.79 12.11 -3.65
CA PHE A 45 26.82 11.25 -4.24
C PHE A 45 26.79 11.25 -5.78
N SER A 46 27.07 12.36 -6.48
CA SER A 46 27.02 12.37 -7.97
C SER A 46 28.01 11.44 -8.66
N LEU A 47 27.53 10.64 -9.57
CA LEU A 47 28.16 9.35 -9.72
C LEU A 47 29.31 9.34 -10.77
N PHE A 48 29.30 10.10 -11.88
CA PHE A 48 30.44 10.13 -12.83
C PHE A 48 30.65 11.50 -13.48
N SER A 49 31.77 11.59 -14.20
CA SER A 49 32.10 12.68 -15.13
C SER A 49 32.46 12.17 -16.54
N GLY A 50 31.51 11.53 -17.22
CA GLY A 50 31.74 10.77 -18.48
C GLY A 50 30.87 11.15 -19.69
N SER A 51 31.26 12.19 -20.44
CA SER A 51 30.82 12.52 -21.82
C SER A 51 29.30 12.73 -22.10
N PRO A 52 28.88 13.79 -22.84
CA PRO A 52 27.47 14.18 -22.95
C PRO A 52 26.65 13.36 -23.97
N SER A 53 26.52 12.05 -23.75
CA SER A 53 25.65 11.17 -24.57
C SER A 53 25.35 9.80 -23.97
N SER A 54 25.82 9.47 -22.77
CA SER A 54 25.61 8.20 -22.06
C SER A 54 24.17 8.01 -21.57
N ASN A 55 23.15 8.54 -22.28
CA ASN A 55 21.75 8.32 -21.91
C ASN A 55 21.38 6.89 -22.26
N PRO A 56 20.97 6.10 -21.27
CA PRO A 56 20.75 4.70 -21.41
C PRO A 56 19.38 4.37 -21.99
N VAL A 57 19.21 3.11 -22.35
CA VAL A 57 18.25 2.73 -23.39
C VAL A 57 16.97 2.13 -22.83
N THR A 58 17.02 1.48 -21.67
CA THR A 58 15.91 0.81 -20.95
C THR A 58 16.25 0.67 -19.47
N MET A 59 15.36 0.07 -18.67
CA MET A 59 15.50 -0.48 -17.29
C MET A 59 14.14 -1.05 -16.77
N ALA A 60 14.14 -2.01 -15.82
CA ALA A 60 13.00 -2.46 -14.99
C ALA A 60 13.26 -2.41 -13.43
N PRO A 61 13.04 -3.39 -12.52
CA PRO A 61 13.28 -3.22 -11.07
C PRO A 61 14.41 -4.04 -10.34
N TYR A 62 14.15 -5.16 -9.61
CA TYR A 62 14.98 -6.14 -8.81
C TYR A 62 15.61 -6.08 -7.40
N SER A 63 16.27 -7.19 -7.01
CA SER A 63 16.69 -7.55 -5.65
C SER A 63 18.15 -7.35 -5.19
N GLY A 64 19.24 -7.84 -5.83
CA GLY A 64 20.60 -7.99 -5.21
C GLY A 64 21.89 -7.25 -5.74
N GLY A 65 21.85 -6.46 -6.83
CA GLY A 65 22.91 -5.61 -7.47
C GLY A 65 22.29 -4.29 -8.00
N LEU A 66 22.31 -3.86 -9.28
CA LEU A 66 21.40 -2.85 -9.97
C LEU A 66 21.98 -2.20 -11.27
N ILE A 67 21.22 -1.47 -12.14
CA ILE A 67 21.60 -1.20 -13.57
C ILE A 67 20.86 -0.04 -14.44
N PHE A 68 21.46 0.76 -15.35
CA PHE A 68 21.08 1.76 -16.46
C PHE A 68 21.90 1.82 -17.88
N TYR A 69 21.68 1.07 -19.00
CA TYR A 69 22.68 0.69 -20.05
C TYR A 69 23.03 1.79 -21.02
N ASN A 70 24.29 2.12 -21.26
CA ASN A 70 24.62 3.39 -21.92
C ASN A 70 25.05 3.26 -23.40
N SER A 71 26.04 4.07 -23.78
CA SER A 71 26.80 4.00 -25.03
C SER A 71 27.89 2.92 -25.08
N ALA A 72 28.37 2.44 -23.93
CA ALA A 72 29.65 1.77 -23.78
C ALA A 72 29.62 0.47 -22.97
N GLY A 73 28.47 -0.15 -22.65
CA GLY A 73 28.35 -1.39 -21.88
C GLY A 73 27.09 -1.52 -21.07
N LEU A 74 26.80 -2.70 -20.52
CA LEU A 74 26.02 -2.70 -19.28
C LEU A 74 27.04 -2.64 -18.13
N TRP A 75 26.78 -2.04 -17.00
CA TRP A 75 27.71 -1.86 -15.87
C TRP A 75 26.89 -2.46 -14.71
N LYS A 76 27.41 -3.06 -13.66
CA LYS A 76 26.52 -3.31 -12.50
C LYS A 76 26.45 -2.07 -11.59
N SER A 77 25.58 -2.04 -10.58
CA SER A 77 25.72 -1.18 -9.39
C SER A 77 24.93 -1.49 -8.11
N ASP A 78 25.48 -1.35 -6.88
CA ASP A 78 24.70 -1.55 -5.63
C ASP A 78 24.56 -0.51 -4.45
N GLY A 79 25.32 0.59 -4.33
CA GLY A 79 25.32 1.68 -3.30
C GLY A 79 26.44 2.55 -2.58
N THR A 80 27.79 2.40 -2.60
CA THR A 80 28.77 3.52 -2.33
C THR A 80 30.05 3.45 -3.16
N PHE A 81 31.29 3.60 -2.62
CA PHE A 81 32.54 3.63 -3.39
C PHE A 81 33.74 2.70 -2.97
N VAL A 82 33.57 1.35 -2.92
CA VAL A 82 34.62 0.30 -2.73
C VAL A 82 34.92 -0.82 -3.80
N GLY A 83 34.00 -1.31 -4.64
CA GLY A 83 34.25 -2.35 -5.66
C GLY A 83 33.32 -2.36 -6.88
N THR A 84 33.71 -1.63 -7.93
CA THR A 84 32.82 -1.19 -9.02
C THR A 84 33.04 -1.94 -10.30
N GLU A 85 31.98 -2.36 -10.99
CA GLU A 85 32.14 -3.55 -11.80
C GLU A 85 31.50 -3.56 -13.20
N LEU A 86 32.45 -3.73 -14.11
CA LEU A 86 32.51 -3.68 -15.57
C LEU A 86 32.66 -5.11 -16.01
N LEU A 87 31.59 -5.77 -16.36
CA LEU A 87 31.64 -7.20 -16.28
C LEU A 87 31.80 -8.05 -17.59
N ARG A 88 31.25 -7.71 -18.78
CA ARG A 88 31.69 -8.16 -20.14
C ARG A 88 31.31 -7.11 -21.25
N PRO A 89 32.05 -6.52 -22.28
CA PRO A 89 31.92 -5.17 -23.05
C PRO A 89 31.13 -4.80 -24.37
N LYS A 90 30.67 -3.52 -24.63
CA LYS A 90 29.82 -3.10 -25.84
C LYS A 90 30.33 -3.54 -27.21
N ALA A 91 31.63 -3.74 -27.35
CA ALA A 91 32.21 -4.39 -28.52
C ALA A 91 31.33 -5.52 -29.05
N ASP A 92 30.88 -6.41 -28.19
CA ASP A 92 30.09 -7.56 -28.59
C ASP A 92 28.57 -7.31 -28.53
N LEU A 93 28.03 -6.10 -28.19
CA LEU A 93 26.56 -5.84 -28.22
C LEU A 93 25.91 -4.48 -28.70
N ASN A 94 24.69 -4.51 -29.32
CA ASN A 94 23.94 -3.49 -30.15
C ASN A 94 22.93 -2.49 -29.46
N MET A 95 21.58 -2.67 -29.54
CA MET A 95 20.49 -2.34 -28.55
C MET A 95 19.19 -1.66 -28.97
N PHE A 96 18.09 -2.16 -28.37
CA PHE A 96 16.75 -1.56 -28.40
C PHE A 96 16.10 -1.34 -27.02
N ALA A 97 15.06 -0.52 -27.08
CA ALA A 97 14.53 0.22 -25.96
C ALA A 97 13.26 -0.39 -25.35
N GLY A 98 12.90 0.10 -24.16
CA GLY A 98 11.54 0.14 -23.66
C GLY A 98 10.95 -1.16 -23.14
N TYR A 99 11.82 -2.17 -22.78
CA TYR A 99 11.78 -4.88 -21.78
C TYR A 99 12.55 -5.49 -20.45
N GLU A 100 11.98 -6.32 -19.55
CA GLU A 100 12.56 -6.54 -18.16
C GLU A 100 13.24 -7.91 -17.78
N PHE A 101 14.31 -8.02 -16.95
CA PHE A 101 14.81 -9.38 -16.50
C PHE A 101 13.87 -10.05 -15.48
N TYR A 102 14.14 -11.19 -14.79
CA TYR A 102 13.14 -11.94 -13.94
C TYR A 102 13.63 -13.12 -13.03
N GLU A 103 14.10 -12.89 -11.79
CA GLU A 103 14.76 -13.93 -10.95
C GLU A 103 13.90 -14.99 -10.25
N SER A 104 14.51 -16.11 -9.86
CA SER A 104 13.83 -17.17 -9.10
C SER A 104 14.76 -17.87 -8.07
N ALA A 105 14.45 -19.15 -7.76
CA ALA A 105 15.15 -20.22 -7.01
C ALA A 105 16.71 -20.34 -6.89
N GLY A 106 17.53 -19.37 -7.31
CA GLY A 106 18.97 -19.58 -7.40
C GLY A 106 19.72 -18.89 -8.54
N LYS A 107 19.15 -17.90 -9.26
CA LYS A 107 19.57 -17.11 -10.45
C LYS A 107 18.42 -16.08 -10.86
N ILE A 108 18.31 -15.04 -11.75
CA ILE A 108 18.97 -13.76 -14.31
C ILE A 108 19.30 -14.47 -15.68
N PHE A 109 18.39 -14.29 -16.62
CA PHE A 109 18.60 -14.51 -18.02
C PHE A 109 18.27 -13.31 -18.86
N PHE A 110 19.01 -13.14 -19.94
CA PHE A 110 18.72 -12.14 -20.93
C PHE A 110 19.00 -12.55 -22.37
N GLU A 111 18.35 -11.92 -23.34
CA GLU A 111 18.65 -12.08 -24.76
C GLU A 111 19.52 -10.94 -25.12
N ALA A 112 20.25 -11.19 -26.18
CA ALA A 112 21.28 -10.31 -26.59
C ALA A 112 21.68 -10.70 -28.02
N GLN A 113 21.21 -9.86 -28.95
CA GLN A 113 21.11 -9.87 -30.43
C GLN A 113 22.22 -10.50 -31.33
N ASN A 114 22.91 -11.56 -30.94
CA ASN A 114 24.28 -11.67 -31.45
C ASN A 114 24.44 -11.78 -32.99
N SER A 115 25.55 -11.31 -33.53
CA SER A 115 25.74 -11.32 -34.99
C SER A 115 26.05 -12.73 -35.55
N ALA A 116 26.43 -13.68 -34.70
CA ALA A 116 26.77 -15.06 -35.07
C ALA A 116 25.63 -16.10 -34.91
N THR A 117 24.87 -16.06 -33.82
CA THR A 117 23.79 -17.00 -33.41
C THR A 117 22.39 -16.36 -33.31
N GLY A 118 22.20 -15.10 -33.72
CA GLY A 118 20.88 -14.59 -34.09
C GLY A 118 20.13 -13.99 -32.93
N LYS A 119 19.24 -14.77 -32.29
CA LYS A 119 18.76 -14.34 -30.96
C LYS A 119 18.68 -15.52 -29.78
N GLU A 120 20.15 -16.21 -28.12
CA GLU A 120 20.60 -17.28 -27.22
C GLU A 120 20.37 -16.69 -25.87
N LEU A 121 20.71 -17.44 -24.87
CA LEU A 121 20.03 -17.29 -23.62
C LEU A 121 20.89 -17.10 -22.36
N TRP A 122 21.14 -15.85 -21.95
CA TRP A 122 22.47 -15.47 -21.43
C TRP A 122 22.34 -15.69 -19.88
N VAL A 123 23.17 -16.49 -19.16
CA VAL A 123 23.02 -16.96 -17.73
C VAL A 123 24.16 -16.68 -16.78
N TRP A 124 23.97 -15.87 -15.72
CA TRP A 124 24.91 -15.87 -14.58
C TRP A 124 24.43 -16.73 -13.38
N ASP A 125 25.33 -17.50 -12.75
CA ASP A 125 25.31 -18.09 -11.38
C ASP A 125 26.15 -17.33 -10.29
N LEU A 126 25.61 -16.96 -9.09
CA LEU A 126 25.99 -15.90 -8.07
C LEU A 126 27.29 -16.28 -7.35
N ASN A 127 28.13 -17.06 -8.00
CA ASN A 127 29.17 -17.88 -7.43
C ASN A 127 30.40 -18.02 -8.37
N GLU A 128 30.36 -17.60 -9.66
CA GLU A 128 31.36 -17.90 -10.72
C GLU A 128 32.49 -16.86 -11.03
N ASP A 129 32.50 -16.17 -12.20
CA ASP A 129 33.21 -14.88 -12.52
C ASP A 129 33.08 -14.50 -14.01
N GLN A 130 32.80 -15.49 -14.85
CA GLN A 130 32.83 -15.49 -16.32
C GLN A 130 31.76 -16.49 -16.82
N ALA A 131 31.71 -16.82 -18.13
CA ALA A 131 30.42 -17.06 -18.76
C ALA A 131 30.34 -17.94 -20.01
N GLU A 132 29.21 -18.66 -20.09
CA GLU A 132 28.84 -19.96 -20.71
C GLU A 132 27.59 -20.05 -21.69
N MET A 133 27.70 -19.96 -23.04
CA MET A 133 26.54 -20.05 -24.01
C MET A 133 26.22 -21.51 -24.33
N VAL A 134 25.89 -22.30 -23.31
CA VAL A 134 26.14 -23.76 -23.35
C VAL A 134 25.35 -24.53 -24.44
N VAL A 135 24.21 -24.05 -24.92
CA VAL A 135 23.52 -24.55 -26.14
C VAL A 135 23.13 -23.40 -27.05
N ASP A 136 23.49 -23.52 -28.32
CA ASP A 136 22.85 -22.79 -29.42
C ASP A 136 21.84 -23.71 -30.13
N LEU A 137 20.64 -23.22 -30.46
CA LEU A 137 19.53 -24.05 -30.98
C LEU A 137 18.91 -23.63 -32.34
N ARG A 138 19.36 -22.56 -33.01
CA ARG A 138 19.18 -22.37 -34.48
C ARG A 138 20.48 -21.97 -35.20
N PRO A 139 21.53 -22.78 -35.07
CA PRO A 139 22.90 -22.50 -35.50
C PRO A 139 23.10 -21.47 -36.63
N GLY A 140 23.21 -20.19 -36.25
CA GLY A 140 23.48 -19.06 -37.13
C GLY A 140 22.71 -17.80 -36.72
N SER A 141 22.89 -16.67 -37.44
CA SER A 141 22.35 -15.34 -37.09
C SER A 141 20.82 -15.19 -37.17
N SER A 142 20.08 -16.26 -36.97
CA SER A 142 18.76 -16.47 -37.53
C SER A 142 17.73 -16.63 -36.43
N TRP A 143 17.42 -15.58 -35.69
CA TRP A 143 16.10 -15.41 -35.09
C TRP A 143 15.57 -16.61 -34.31
N GLY A 144 15.85 -16.62 -33.01
CA GLY A 144 15.60 -17.79 -32.20
C GLY A 144 15.14 -17.54 -30.76
N SER A 145 13.94 -16.98 -30.58
CA SER A 145 12.83 -17.41 -29.68
C SER A 145 11.77 -16.29 -29.68
N LEU A 146 10.72 -16.21 -28.83
CA LEU A 146 9.57 -15.24 -28.99
C LEU A 146 8.85 -14.37 -27.85
N GLY A 147 8.80 -14.62 -26.52
CA GLY A 147 8.27 -13.72 -25.40
C GLY A 147 8.19 -14.33 -23.93
N ILE A 148 8.33 -13.56 -22.81
CA ILE A 148 8.24 -14.02 -21.34
C ILE A 148 6.98 -13.60 -20.52
N ILE A 149 6.79 -14.14 -19.29
CA ILE A 149 5.63 -14.95 -18.81
C ILE A 149 5.15 -14.87 -17.27
N GLY A 150 5.58 -15.69 -16.24
CA GLY A 150 5.28 -15.63 -14.74
C GLY A 150 5.53 -16.92 -13.78
N PRO A 151 6.00 -16.84 -12.48
CA PRO A 151 7.10 -17.67 -11.82
C PRO A 151 6.99 -19.24 -11.58
N ALA A 152 8.08 -20.00 -11.18
CA ALA A 152 8.07 -21.39 -10.53
C ALA A 152 9.42 -22.14 -10.14
N PRO A 153 9.38 -23.46 -9.73
CA PRO A 153 10.54 -24.29 -9.30
C PRO A 153 11.71 -24.49 -10.28
N GLY A 154 12.62 -23.53 -10.28
CA GLY A 154 14.00 -23.74 -10.73
C GLY A 154 14.24 -23.55 -12.21
N GLY A 155 13.23 -23.65 -13.10
CA GLY A 155 13.38 -23.49 -14.55
C GLY A 155 12.13 -23.05 -15.35
N ILE A 156 12.18 -21.87 -15.96
CA ILE A 156 11.17 -21.29 -16.86
C ILE A 156 10.90 -22.18 -18.05
N LEU A 157 9.78 -21.89 -18.64
CA LEU A 157 9.40 -22.37 -19.93
C LEU A 157 9.60 -21.22 -20.95
N PHE A 158 9.86 -21.51 -22.24
CA PHE A 158 9.95 -20.52 -23.32
C PHE A 158 9.85 -20.93 -24.79
N THR A 159 9.75 -19.98 -25.71
CA THR A 159 8.82 -20.30 -26.78
C THR A 159 9.23 -19.92 -28.18
N GLY A 160 9.11 -20.93 -29.04
CA GLY A 160 9.48 -20.96 -30.43
C GLY A 160 10.08 -22.34 -30.81
N ASN A 161 10.04 -22.71 -32.06
CA ASN A 161 10.80 -23.70 -32.83
C ASN A 161 12.16 -24.29 -32.36
N ASP A 162 12.64 -25.33 -33.07
CA ASP A 162 14.06 -25.79 -33.18
C ASP A 162 14.51 -25.82 -34.65
N GLY A 163 13.69 -25.30 -35.55
CA GLY A 163 13.79 -25.58 -36.98
C GLY A 163 12.99 -26.78 -37.43
N ILE A 164 12.41 -27.54 -36.50
CA ILE A 164 11.56 -28.69 -36.76
C ILE A 164 10.11 -28.37 -36.39
N SER A 165 9.84 -27.90 -35.16
CA SER A 165 8.54 -28.23 -34.55
C SER A 165 7.53 -27.08 -34.35
N GLY A 166 7.89 -25.79 -34.26
CA GLY A 166 6.93 -24.69 -33.96
C GLY A 166 7.33 -23.64 -32.88
N GLY A 167 7.18 -24.00 -31.58
CA GLY A 167 7.45 -23.36 -30.25
C GLY A 167 6.66 -23.57 -28.90
N GLU A 168 6.67 -24.67 -28.13
CA GLU A 168 5.55 -25.09 -27.25
C GLU A 168 5.63 -25.02 -25.71
N LEU A 169 5.95 -26.11 -24.99
CA LEU A 169 6.42 -26.22 -23.58
C LEU A 169 7.76 -27.02 -23.32
N TRP A 170 8.90 -26.41 -22.96
CA TRP A 170 10.27 -26.87 -22.56
C TRP A 170 10.46 -26.42 -21.09
N TYR A 171 11.40 -27.00 -20.36
CA TYR A 171 12.03 -26.47 -19.14
C TYR A 171 13.55 -26.44 -19.37
N SER A 172 14.29 -25.59 -18.67
CA SER A 172 15.75 -25.62 -18.63
C SER A 172 16.17 -26.07 -17.25
N ASP A 173 17.27 -26.81 -17.09
CA ASP A 173 17.81 -27.31 -15.80
C ASP A 173 19.06 -26.58 -15.31
N GLY A 174 19.52 -25.68 -16.16
CA GLY A 174 20.69 -24.88 -15.94
C GLY A 174 22.02 -25.45 -16.50
N THR A 175 22.03 -26.35 -17.46
CA THR A 175 23.22 -26.58 -18.30
C THR A 175 22.82 -27.09 -19.66
N ALA A 176 23.58 -26.90 -20.75
CA ALA A 176 23.36 -27.51 -22.09
C ALA A 176 22.54 -28.83 -22.13
N SER A 177 22.86 -29.72 -21.19
CA SER A 177 22.17 -30.94 -20.77
C SER A 177 20.65 -30.89 -20.61
N GLY A 178 20.10 -29.92 -19.87
CA GLY A 178 18.73 -29.98 -19.34
C GLY A 178 17.84 -28.82 -19.75
N THR A 179 18.23 -28.08 -20.78
CA THR A 179 17.25 -27.59 -21.76
C THR A 179 16.54 -28.83 -22.29
N VAL A 180 15.31 -29.07 -21.82
CA VAL A 180 14.47 -30.24 -22.19
C VAL A 180 13.05 -29.90 -22.62
N MET A 181 12.60 -30.47 -23.74
CA MET A 181 11.23 -30.29 -24.22
C MET A 181 10.29 -31.01 -23.25
N LEU A 182 9.26 -30.31 -22.78
CA LEU A 182 8.19 -30.90 -21.97
C LEU A 182 7.05 -31.45 -22.84
N ALA A 183 6.55 -30.62 -23.76
CA ALA A 183 5.47 -30.98 -24.68
C ALA A 183 5.63 -30.38 -26.07
N ASP A 184 4.97 -31.07 -27.00
CA ASP A 184 4.66 -30.72 -28.39
C ASP A 184 3.12 -30.71 -28.48
N LEU A 185 2.52 -29.68 -27.86
CA LEU A 185 1.08 -29.41 -27.74
C LEU A 185 0.41 -29.29 -29.13
N GLU A 186 0.83 -28.36 -30.01
CA GLU A 186 0.32 -28.25 -31.39
C GLU A 186 1.24 -28.98 -32.40
N ALA A 187 1.19 -30.31 -32.33
CA ALA A 187 1.97 -31.27 -33.10
C ALA A 187 2.52 -30.83 -34.48
N GLY A 188 3.79 -30.40 -34.50
CA GLY A 188 4.76 -30.80 -35.54
C GLY A 188 5.46 -29.73 -36.39
N ALA A 189 4.81 -28.57 -36.61
CA ALA A 189 5.34 -27.32 -37.22
C ALA A 189 4.24 -26.23 -37.25
N GLY A 190 3.05 -26.58 -36.73
CA GLY A 190 2.07 -25.64 -36.24
C GLY A 190 2.53 -25.08 -34.91
N SER A 191 1.57 -24.57 -34.13
CA SER A 191 1.90 -23.71 -33.02
C SER A 191 0.75 -23.59 -31.97
N SER A 192 0.92 -23.91 -30.66
CA SER A 192 0.03 -23.45 -29.57
C SER A 192 0.45 -22.09 -28.96
N PHE A 193 1.65 -21.91 -28.38
CA PHE A 193 2.30 -20.64 -27.95
C PHE A 193 2.05 -20.05 -26.47
N PRO A 194 2.45 -20.65 -25.31
CA PRO A 194 1.97 -20.35 -23.89
C PRO A 194 2.18 -18.94 -23.10
N ARG A 195 1.72 -18.48 -21.86
CA ARG A 195 1.67 -17.07 -21.18
C ARG A 195 1.85 -16.98 -19.63
N PHE A 196 1.77 -18.01 -18.76
CA PHE A 196 1.43 -17.83 -17.30
C PHE A 196 0.06 -17.23 -17.03
N VAL A 197 -0.67 -17.84 -16.11
CA VAL A 197 -1.69 -17.21 -15.26
C VAL A 197 -1.07 -16.70 -13.97
N GLY A 198 -0.22 -17.53 -13.37
CA GLY A 198 0.10 -17.44 -11.96
C GLY A 198 0.88 -18.63 -11.42
N GLU A 199 1.53 -18.42 -10.28
CA GLU A 199 2.18 -19.46 -9.51
C GLU A 199 1.18 -20.28 -8.70
N VAL A 200 1.49 -21.58 -8.58
CA VAL A 200 0.80 -22.52 -7.69
C VAL A 200 1.80 -23.38 -6.95
N ALA A 201 1.38 -24.07 -5.89
CA ALA A 201 2.27 -24.60 -4.84
C ALA A 201 3.38 -25.60 -5.28
N ASN A 202 3.38 -26.06 -6.53
CA ASN A 202 4.33 -27.06 -7.06
C ASN A 202 4.73 -26.80 -8.53
N GLY A 203 4.56 -25.58 -9.04
CA GLY A 203 4.71 -25.27 -10.46
C GLY A 203 3.84 -24.08 -10.86
N THR A 204 3.38 -24.07 -12.10
CA THR A 204 2.69 -22.89 -12.64
C THR A 204 1.54 -23.28 -13.49
N VAL A 205 0.53 -22.42 -13.48
CA VAL A 205 -0.53 -22.47 -14.45
C VAL A 205 -0.25 -21.52 -15.60
N PHE A 206 -0.60 -22.01 -16.78
CA PHE A 206 -0.65 -21.31 -18.06
C PHE A 206 -1.92 -21.81 -18.78
N TYR A 207 -1.99 -21.81 -20.11
CA TYR A 207 -3.12 -22.32 -20.90
C TYR A 207 -2.68 -22.70 -22.31
N ALA A 208 -3.54 -23.29 -23.16
CA ALA A 208 -3.20 -23.38 -24.58
C ALA A 208 -4.32 -23.53 -25.62
N ASN A 209 -4.45 -22.53 -26.51
CA ASN A 209 -5.05 -22.64 -27.86
C ASN A 209 -4.16 -23.48 -28.78
N LEU A 210 -4.36 -24.78 -28.66
CA LEU A 210 -4.18 -25.72 -29.76
C LEU A 210 -5.35 -25.53 -30.75
N SER A 211 -5.17 -25.99 -31.98
CA SER A 211 -6.11 -25.79 -33.09
C SER A 211 -7.45 -26.55 -32.94
N ASP A 212 -7.58 -27.43 -31.94
CA ASP A 212 -8.81 -28.15 -31.63
C ASP A 212 -9.44 -27.85 -30.24
N ILE A 213 -8.77 -27.10 -29.35
CA ILE A 213 -9.29 -26.79 -27.99
C ILE A 213 -9.29 -25.31 -27.53
N GLY A 214 -8.76 -24.31 -28.25
CA GLY A 214 -8.86 -22.91 -27.76
C GLY A 214 -8.05 -22.62 -26.48
N GLN A 215 -7.97 -21.36 -26.02
CA GLN A 215 -7.11 -20.92 -24.90
C GLN A 215 -7.70 -21.44 -23.59
N GLU A 216 -7.30 -22.66 -23.23
CA GLU A 216 -7.83 -23.44 -22.12
C GLU A 216 -6.74 -23.79 -21.12
N LEU A 217 -6.99 -23.74 -19.81
CA LEU A 217 -5.98 -23.73 -18.74
C LEU A 217 -5.06 -24.97 -18.73
N TRP A 218 -3.74 -24.82 -18.53
CA TRP A 218 -2.73 -25.89 -18.39
C TRP A 218 -1.85 -25.64 -17.15
N PHE A 219 -1.10 -26.65 -16.77
CA PHE A 219 -0.14 -26.63 -15.66
C PHE A 219 1.15 -27.36 -16.07
N THR A 220 2.28 -26.97 -15.47
CA THR A 220 3.45 -27.85 -15.36
C THR A 220 4.29 -27.54 -14.12
N ASP A 221 5.13 -28.49 -13.73
CA ASP A 221 6.10 -28.40 -12.61
C ASP A 221 7.54 -28.22 -13.12
N GLY A 222 7.70 -27.71 -14.34
CA GLY A 222 8.97 -27.76 -15.06
C GLY A 222 9.33 -29.14 -15.64
N THR A 223 8.43 -30.13 -15.69
CA THR A 223 8.77 -31.44 -16.30
C THR A 223 7.79 -31.95 -17.36
N ALA A 224 8.37 -32.62 -18.38
CA ALA A 224 7.66 -33.33 -19.46
C ALA A 224 6.65 -34.37 -18.98
N GLY A 225 6.78 -34.82 -17.74
CA GLY A 225 5.90 -35.82 -17.14
C GLY A 225 4.60 -35.22 -16.57
N ASN A 226 4.61 -33.94 -16.23
CA ASN A 226 3.54 -33.25 -15.51
C ASN A 226 3.06 -31.96 -16.23
N THR A 227 3.48 -31.72 -17.47
CA THR A 227 2.78 -30.77 -18.36
C THR A 227 1.44 -31.33 -18.80
N TYR A 228 0.32 -30.68 -18.45
CA TYR A 228 -1.03 -31.12 -18.86
C TYR A 228 -2.06 -29.99 -18.90
N LEU A 229 -3.13 -30.22 -19.69
CA LEU A 229 -4.36 -29.43 -19.71
C LEU A 229 -5.09 -29.63 -18.38
N VAL A 230 -5.37 -28.54 -17.68
CA VAL A 230 -5.98 -28.48 -16.36
C VAL A 230 -7.51 -28.49 -16.46
N GLU A 231 -8.11 -27.62 -17.27
CA GLU A 231 -9.53 -27.66 -17.63
C GLU A 231 -9.73 -27.16 -19.07
N ASP A 232 -10.58 -27.87 -19.82
CA ASP A 232 -11.22 -27.45 -21.08
C ASP A 232 -12.55 -26.76 -20.68
N ILE A 233 -12.48 -25.48 -20.35
CA ILE A 233 -13.53 -24.66 -19.73
C ILE A 233 -14.66 -24.36 -20.74
N ARG A 234 -14.36 -24.16 -22.04
CA ARG A 234 -15.28 -24.01 -23.19
C ARG A 234 -15.10 -25.12 -24.27
N PRO A 235 -15.48 -26.38 -23.97
CA PRO A 235 -15.28 -27.58 -24.80
C PRO A 235 -15.19 -27.46 -26.33
N GLY A 236 -13.96 -27.58 -26.84
CA GLY A 236 -13.61 -27.52 -28.26
C GLY A 236 -12.84 -26.24 -28.60
N ALA A 237 -12.73 -25.83 -29.87
CA ALA A 237 -11.91 -24.69 -30.28
C ALA A 237 -12.49 -23.30 -29.92
N ALA A 238 -12.83 -23.09 -28.65
CA ALA A 238 -13.24 -21.85 -28.00
C ALA A 238 -12.60 -21.85 -26.59
N ASP A 239 -12.43 -20.68 -25.99
CA ASP A 239 -11.45 -20.48 -24.91
C ASP A 239 -12.03 -20.26 -23.52
N GLY A 240 -11.50 -20.94 -22.52
CA GLY A 240 -11.70 -20.63 -21.12
C GLY A 240 -11.07 -19.32 -20.68
N ILE A 241 -10.00 -18.89 -21.33
CA ILE A 241 -9.13 -17.82 -20.83
C ILE A 241 -9.09 -16.70 -21.89
N ASP A 242 -9.91 -15.68 -21.65
CA ASP A 242 -10.19 -14.53 -22.51
C ASP A 242 -9.02 -13.49 -22.57
N GLY A 243 -8.10 -13.48 -23.56
CA GLY A 243 -6.85 -12.62 -23.57
C GLY A 243 -6.54 -11.44 -24.56
N GLY A 244 -6.23 -10.20 -24.10
CA GLY A 244 -5.61 -8.95 -24.75
C GLY A 244 -4.96 -7.77 -23.86
N SER A 245 -5.65 -6.84 -23.16
CA SER A 245 -5.34 -5.97 -21.94
C SER A 245 -6.44 -5.79 -20.78
N THR A 246 -7.13 -6.83 -20.28
CA THR A 246 -8.31 -6.89 -19.30
C THR A 246 -8.25 -8.10 -18.33
N PHE A 247 -7.13 -8.60 -17.82
CA PHE A 247 -7.16 -9.81 -16.97
C PHE A 247 -7.46 -9.56 -15.50
N SER A 248 -7.31 -10.55 -14.67
CA SER A 248 -7.12 -10.36 -13.25
C SER A 248 -6.66 -11.67 -12.75
N SER A 249 -5.35 -11.75 -12.66
CA SER A 249 -4.57 -12.85 -12.22
C SER A 249 -3.57 -12.38 -11.18
N ALA A 250 -3.58 -13.10 -10.08
CA ALA A 250 -2.84 -12.75 -8.90
C ALA A 250 -2.64 -14.04 -8.11
N SER A 251 -1.39 -14.27 -7.69
CA SER A 251 -1.00 -15.55 -7.10
C SER A 251 -0.60 -15.40 -5.65
N ASP A 252 -1.03 -16.33 -4.81
CA ASP A 252 -0.59 -16.43 -3.41
C ASP A 252 0.58 -17.43 -3.23
N GLY A 253 1.25 -17.77 -4.34
CA GLY A 253 2.30 -18.80 -4.43
C GLY A 253 1.79 -20.24 -4.26
N ASN A 254 0.52 -20.44 -3.88
CA ASN A 254 -0.10 -21.76 -3.76
C ASN A 254 -1.22 -21.95 -4.77
N ARG A 255 -1.93 -20.86 -5.09
CA ARG A 255 -3.09 -20.77 -5.96
C ARG A 255 -2.98 -19.50 -6.78
N THR A 256 -3.47 -19.59 -8.00
CA THR A 256 -3.70 -18.43 -8.84
C THR A 256 -5.19 -18.13 -8.86
N TYR A 257 -5.57 -16.97 -8.38
CA TYR A 257 -6.84 -16.37 -8.79
C TYR A 257 -6.64 -15.89 -10.21
N PHE A 258 -7.60 -16.17 -11.07
CA PHE A 258 -7.61 -15.68 -12.44
C PHE A 258 -9.05 -15.34 -12.82
N THR A 259 -9.29 -14.93 -14.05
CA THR A 259 -10.63 -14.53 -14.49
C THR A 259 -10.91 -15.14 -15.86
N GLY A 260 -12.03 -15.85 -15.96
CA GLY A 260 -12.21 -16.95 -16.93
C GLY A 260 -13.65 -17.14 -17.37
N ARG A 261 -13.82 -17.82 -18.51
CA ARG A 261 -14.96 -17.65 -19.41
C ARG A 261 -15.78 -18.93 -19.60
N LYS A 262 -17.09 -18.86 -19.34
CA LYS A 262 -18.05 -19.96 -19.60
C LYS A 262 -19.28 -19.46 -20.37
N ASP A 263 -20.38 -20.21 -20.33
CA ASP A 263 -21.68 -19.85 -20.93
C ASP A 263 -22.32 -18.57 -20.32
N ASP A 264 -21.78 -18.09 -19.19
CA ASP A 264 -22.19 -16.97 -18.36
C ASP A 264 -21.37 -15.68 -18.57
N GLY A 265 -20.38 -15.68 -19.46
CA GLY A 265 -19.49 -14.53 -19.64
C GLY A 265 -18.17 -14.79 -18.94
N VAL A 266 -17.60 -13.79 -18.26
CA VAL A 266 -16.26 -13.88 -17.67
C VAL A 266 -16.25 -13.33 -16.25
N GLU A 267 -15.82 -14.18 -15.34
CA GLU A 267 -16.02 -14.06 -13.89
C GLU A 267 -14.72 -14.37 -13.14
N LEU A 268 -14.71 -14.25 -11.80
CA LEU A 268 -13.57 -14.72 -11.00
C LEU A 268 -13.47 -16.26 -11.00
N TRP A 269 -12.28 -16.75 -11.31
CA TRP A 269 -11.85 -18.14 -11.22
C TRP A 269 -10.68 -18.29 -10.24
N ILE A 270 -10.44 -19.53 -9.82
CA ILE A 270 -9.22 -19.91 -9.09
C ILE A 270 -8.68 -21.22 -9.67
N THR A 271 -7.38 -21.46 -9.50
CA THR A 271 -6.71 -22.73 -9.79
C THR A 271 -5.59 -23.01 -8.80
N ASP A 272 -5.32 -24.29 -8.54
CA ASP A 272 -4.14 -24.80 -7.84
C ASP A 272 -3.22 -25.64 -8.77
N GLY A 273 -3.43 -25.55 -10.10
CA GLY A 273 -2.79 -26.41 -11.08
C GLY A 273 -3.47 -27.77 -11.30
N THR A 274 -4.61 -28.05 -10.67
CA THR A 274 -5.35 -29.31 -10.85
C THR A 274 -6.77 -29.11 -11.41
N GLU A 275 -7.24 -30.08 -12.19
CA GLU A 275 -8.63 -30.19 -12.69
C GLU A 275 -9.67 -30.06 -11.54
N THR A 276 -9.28 -30.44 -10.31
CA THR A 276 -10.15 -30.41 -9.13
C THR A 276 -10.11 -29.12 -8.31
N GLY A 277 -9.03 -28.34 -8.42
CA GLY A 277 -8.89 -27.04 -7.77
C GLY A 277 -9.11 -25.85 -8.72
N THR A 278 -9.38 -26.14 -9.99
CA THR A 278 -9.78 -25.15 -10.99
C THR A 278 -11.30 -25.03 -11.03
N TYR A 279 -11.82 -23.82 -10.78
CA TYR A 279 -13.24 -23.51 -10.89
C TYR A 279 -13.53 -22.00 -10.84
N GLN A 280 -14.65 -21.61 -11.43
CA GLN A 280 -15.32 -20.33 -11.23
C GLN A 280 -15.70 -20.18 -9.76
N VAL A 281 -15.17 -19.19 -9.06
CA VAL A 281 -15.38 -19.05 -7.61
C VAL A 281 -16.81 -18.61 -7.29
N GLN A 282 -17.34 -17.70 -8.12
CA GLN A 282 -18.71 -17.22 -8.06
C GLN A 282 -19.13 -16.66 -9.43
N ASP A 283 -20.39 -16.86 -9.80
CA ASP A 283 -21.10 -16.06 -10.81
C ASP A 283 -21.56 -14.77 -10.12
N ILE A 284 -20.71 -13.74 -10.16
CA ILE A 284 -20.91 -12.46 -9.44
C ILE A 284 -21.98 -11.63 -10.16
N ARG A 285 -22.15 -11.79 -11.49
CA ARG A 285 -23.14 -11.07 -12.31
C ARG A 285 -24.10 -11.99 -13.09
N PRO A 286 -25.04 -12.70 -12.40
CA PRO A 286 -25.85 -13.77 -12.95
C PRO A 286 -26.51 -13.54 -14.32
N GLY A 287 -26.00 -14.27 -15.33
CA GLY A 287 -26.43 -14.17 -16.71
C GLY A 287 -25.26 -14.43 -17.66
N PRO A 288 -25.33 -13.98 -18.93
CA PRO A 288 -24.22 -14.03 -19.89
C PRO A 288 -23.43 -12.70 -19.91
N ALA A 289 -23.08 -12.16 -18.74
CA ALA A 289 -22.55 -10.80 -18.59
C ALA A 289 -21.49 -10.73 -17.49
N SER A 290 -20.26 -10.36 -17.84
CA SER A 290 -19.09 -10.34 -16.95
C SER A 290 -19.20 -9.41 -15.74
N SER A 291 -18.66 -9.82 -14.59
CA SER A 291 -18.51 -9.06 -13.34
C SER A 291 -17.25 -8.20 -13.24
N LEU A 292 -16.35 -8.30 -14.23
CA LEU A 292 -15.33 -7.30 -14.59
C LEU A 292 -14.09 -7.13 -13.70
N VAL A 293 -14.00 -7.84 -12.58
CA VAL A 293 -12.81 -8.13 -11.72
C VAL A 293 -11.43 -7.64 -12.25
N ASP A 294 -10.90 -6.55 -11.71
CA ASP A 294 -9.63 -5.83 -12.07
C ASP A 294 -8.88 -5.39 -10.78
N SER A 295 -7.69 -4.79 -10.91
CA SER A 295 -6.71 -4.55 -9.83
C SER A 295 -6.61 -5.74 -8.87
N LEU A 296 -6.60 -6.95 -9.43
CA LEU A 296 -6.63 -8.16 -8.60
C LEU A 296 -5.31 -8.28 -7.84
N THR A 297 -5.41 -8.13 -6.53
CA THR A 297 -4.29 -8.00 -5.63
C THR A 297 -4.42 -9.03 -4.53
N ILE A 298 -3.33 -9.76 -4.25
CA ILE A 298 -3.29 -10.67 -3.11
C ILE A 298 -2.77 -9.95 -1.88
N ALA A 299 -3.57 -9.92 -0.82
CA ALA A 299 -3.14 -9.54 0.51
C ALA A 299 -3.50 -10.65 1.51
N GLY A 300 -2.53 -11.13 2.29
CA GLY A 300 -2.74 -12.18 3.29
C GLY A 300 -3.26 -13.53 2.76
N GLY A 301 -3.14 -13.82 1.46
CA GLY A 301 -3.73 -15.01 0.81
C GLY A 301 -5.21 -14.87 0.41
N VAL A 302 -5.74 -13.65 0.53
CA VAL A 302 -7.08 -13.24 0.04
C VAL A 302 -6.87 -12.37 -1.19
N ALA A 303 -7.64 -12.63 -2.24
CA ALA A 303 -7.70 -11.74 -3.39
C ALA A 303 -8.66 -10.58 -3.11
N TYR A 304 -8.22 -9.37 -3.42
CA TYR A 304 -9.01 -8.15 -3.42
C TYR A 304 -9.04 -7.60 -4.84
N PHE A 305 -10.20 -7.11 -5.24
CA PHE A 305 -10.51 -6.62 -6.57
C PHE A 305 -11.73 -5.70 -6.42
N SER A 306 -12.16 -5.04 -7.48
CA SER A 306 -13.50 -4.47 -7.54
C SER A 306 -14.35 -5.24 -8.55
N ALA A 307 -15.67 -5.14 -8.48
CA ALA A 307 -16.56 -5.88 -9.39
C ALA A 307 -17.95 -5.27 -9.39
N ILE A 308 -18.69 -5.55 -10.46
CA ILE A 308 -20.12 -5.22 -10.57
C ILE A 308 -20.97 -6.48 -10.40
N ASP A 309 -22.03 -6.38 -9.61
CA ASP A 309 -23.08 -7.40 -9.53
C ASP A 309 -24.37 -6.95 -10.27
N ALA A 310 -25.48 -7.67 -10.07
CA ALA A 310 -26.76 -7.36 -10.71
C ALA A 310 -27.58 -6.22 -10.05
N THR A 311 -27.06 -5.60 -8.99
CA THR A 311 -27.78 -4.72 -8.04
C THR A 311 -26.97 -3.46 -7.66
N ASN A 312 -25.68 -3.61 -7.42
CA ASN A 312 -24.74 -2.56 -7.02
C ASN A 312 -23.95 -2.04 -8.24
N GLY A 313 -23.17 -0.97 -8.05
CA GLY A 313 -22.18 -0.55 -9.04
C GLY A 313 -20.89 -1.36 -8.96
N VAL A 314 -19.83 -0.77 -9.51
CA VAL A 314 -18.45 -1.21 -9.30
C VAL A 314 -18.05 -0.78 -7.89
N GLU A 315 -17.81 -1.74 -7.02
CA GLU A 315 -17.57 -1.60 -5.57
C GLU A 315 -16.45 -2.58 -5.14
N LEU A 316 -15.97 -2.56 -3.89
CA LEU A 316 -14.81 -3.38 -3.47
C LEU A 316 -15.27 -4.81 -3.15
N TRP A 317 -14.63 -5.80 -3.77
CA TRP A 317 -14.85 -7.22 -3.53
C TRP A 317 -13.61 -7.88 -2.95
N ARG A 318 -13.82 -9.03 -2.32
CA ARG A 318 -12.75 -9.96 -1.94
C ARG A 318 -13.12 -11.38 -2.27
N SER A 319 -12.13 -12.26 -2.27
CA SER A 319 -12.30 -13.71 -2.39
C SER A 319 -11.20 -14.45 -1.62
N ASP A 320 -11.57 -15.51 -0.90
CA ASP A 320 -10.63 -16.50 -0.36
C ASP A 320 -10.53 -17.78 -1.21
N GLY A 321 -11.14 -17.77 -2.40
CA GLY A 321 -11.25 -18.92 -3.29
C GLY A 321 -12.49 -19.80 -3.06
N SER A 322 -13.42 -19.38 -2.20
CA SER A 322 -14.71 -20.05 -2.02
C SER A 322 -15.91 -19.13 -2.27
N GLU A 323 -16.99 -19.66 -2.84
CA GLU A 323 -18.27 -18.97 -3.13
C GLU A 323 -18.85 -18.19 -1.91
N VAL A 324 -18.51 -18.61 -0.69
CA VAL A 324 -18.94 -17.99 0.58
C VAL A 324 -17.96 -16.89 1.06
N GLY A 325 -16.69 -17.02 0.72
CA GLY A 325 -15.67 -16.00 0.97
C GLY A 325 -15.53 -14.97 -0.14
N THR A 326 -16.16 -15.20 -1.30
CA THR A 326 -16.35 -14.20 -2.36
C THR A 326 -17.56 -13.33 -2.05
N TYR A 327 -17.33 -12.03 -1.80
CA TYR A 327 -18.41 -11.06 -1.56
C TYR A 327 -17.96 -9.60 -1.73
N LEU A 328 -18.95 -8.76 -2.03
CA LEU A 328 -18.92 -7.30 -1.89
C LEU A 328 -18.55 -6.91 -0.46
N VAL A 329 -17.33 -6.42 -0.23
CA VAL A 329 -16.83 -6.10 1.12
C VAL A 329 -17.65 -4.99 1.73
N LYS A 330 -17.99 -3.97 0.94
CA LYS A 330 -18.82 -2.83 1.31
C LYS A 330 -19.40 -2.19 0.07
N ASN A 331 -20.70 -1.91 0.09
CA ASN A 331 -21.25 -0.88 -0.79
C ASN A 331 -20.85 0.47 -0.17
N ILE A 332 -19.78 1.06 -0.71
CA ILE A 332 -19.25 2.36 -0.30
C ILE A 332 -20.15 3.46 -0.89
N ARG A 333 -20.67 3.28 -2.11
CA ARG A 333 -21.55 4.25 -2.77
C ARG A 333 -22.97 3.76 -2.95
N ALA A 334 -23.83 4.14 -2.00
CA ALA A 334 -25.23 3.72 -1.94
C ALA A 334 -26.09 4.00 -3.21
N ILE A 335 -25.65 4.90 -4.11
CA ILE A 335 -26.17 5.03 -5.48
C ILE A 335 -25.03 5.37 -6.45
N GLY A 336 -24.59 4.38 -7.23
CA GLY A 336 -23.60 4.52 -8.30
C GLY A 336 -22.56 3.41 -8.23
N SER A 337 -21.36 3.69 -8.73
CA SER A 337 -20.12 2.98 -8.39
C SER A 337 -19.30 3.86 -7.47
N SER A 338 -18.84 3.34 -6.34
CA SER A 338 -17.67 3.86 -5.61
C SER A 338 -16.36 3.53 -6.34
N GLY A 339 -16.49 2.78 -7.44
CA GLY A 339 -15.50 2.36 -8.40
C GLY A 339 -14.14 2.00 -7.81
N PRO A 340 -14.00 1.04 -6.87
CA PRO A 340 -12.73 0.60 -6.27
C PRO A 340 -11.74 0.15 -7.34
N VAL A 341 -10.47 0.15 -6.97
CA VAL A 341 -9.45 0.87 -7.76
C VAL A 341 -8.09 0.62 -7.12
N GLN A 342 -7.01 0.59 -7.91
CA GLN A 342 -5.59 0.59 -7.48
C GLN A 342 -5.38 -0.04 -6.12
N ILE A 343 -5.72 -1.31 -6.07
CA ILE A 343 -5.79 -2.04 -4.82
C ILE A 343 -4.40 -2.62 -4.61
N VAL A 344 -3.76 -2.33 -3.49
CA VAL A 344 -2.55 -3.08 -3.09
C VAL A 344 -2.67 -3.64 -1.71
N ARG A 345 -1.89 -4.69 -1.50
CA ARG A 345 -1.55 -5.23 -0.21
C ARG A 345 -0.96 -4.14 0.70
N VAL A 346 -1.50 -4.04 1.91
CA VAL A 346 -0.75 -3.55 3.06
C VAL A 346 -0.84 -4.59 4.17
N GLY A 347 0.27 -5.26 4.46
CA GLY A 347 0.34 -6.41 5.35
C GLY A 347 -0.55 -7.57 4.91
N SER A 348 -1.79 -7.59 5.41
CA SER A 348 -2.85 -8.56 5.05
C SER A 348 -4.16 -7.92 4.61
N GLY A 349 -4.29 -6.59 4.67
CA GLY A 349 -5.42 -5.83 4.14
C GLY A 349 -5.05 -5.15 2.83
N VAL A 350 -5.91 -4.25 2.36
CA VAL A 350 -5.62 -3.40 1.20
C VAL A 350 -5.94 -1.94 1.47
N LEU A 351 -5.24 -1.06 0.76
CA LEU A 351 -5.35 0.39 0.85
C LEU A 351 -5.64 0.90 -0.58
N PHE A 352 -6.74 1.65 -0.72
CA PHE A 352 -7.45 1.93 -1.97
C PHE A 352 -8.43 3.14 -1.79
N THR A 353 -8.74 3.99 -2.78
CA THR A 353 -9.63 5.16 -2.63
C THR A 353 -11.02 4.75 -3.13
N ALA A 354 -12.06 5.49 -2.75
CA ALA A 354 -13.42 5.19 -3.17
C ALA A 354 -14.35 6.41 -3.01
N ASP A 355 -15.30 6.53 -3.93
CA ASP A 355 -16.23 7.67 -3.99
C ASP A 355 -17.57 7.33 -3.37
N ASP A 356 -17.71 7.63 -2.08
CA ASP A 356 -18.96 7.46 -1.33
C ASP A 356 -20.09 8.40 -1.81
N GLY A 357 -19.79 9.34 -2.69
CA GLY A 357 -20.71 10.35 -3.20
C GLY A 357 -21.00 11.50 -2.23
N ILE A 358 -20.21 11.64 -1.16
CA ILE A 358 -20.32 12.68 -0.13
C ILE A 358 -19.05 13.51 -0.07
N ASN A 359 -17.90 12.87 0.14
CA ASN A 359 -16.59 13.52 0.25
C ASN A 359 -15.81 13.42 -1.07
N GLY A 360 -16.48 12.98 -2.14
CA GLY A 360 -15.81 12.58 -3.35
C GLY A 360 -14.96 11.34 -3.12
N ARG A 361 -13.80 11.36 -3.76
CA ARG A 361 -13.04 10.25 -4.35
C ARG A 361 -11.69 10.34 -3.59
N GLU A 362 -11.59 9.55 -2.51
CA GLU A 362 -10.80 9.85 -1.30
C GLU A 362 -10.28 8.56 -0.65
N LEU A 363 -9.18 8.59 0.10
CA LEU A 363 -8.47 7.43 0.70
C LEU A 363 -9.31 6.48 1.58
N TRP A 364 -9.22 5.16 1.34
CA TRP A 364 -9.74 4.09 2.22
C TRP A 364 -8.71 3.01 2.55
N HIS A 365 -8.98 2.32 3.65
CA HIS A 365 -8.39 1.05 4.04
C HIS A 365 -9.47 -0.03 4.05
N SER A 366 -9.10 -1.30 3.84
CA SER A 366 -9.95 -2.47 4.06
C SER A 366 -9.18 -3.67 4.59
N ASP A 367 -9.61 -4.21 5.74
CA ASP A 367 -9.19 -5.53 6.25
C ASP A 367 -9.96 -6.71 5.60
N GLY A 368 -10.85 -6.43 4.64
CA GLY A 368 -11.78 -7.41 4.06
C GLY A 368 -13.11 -7.55 4.81
N THR A 369 -13.42 -6.68 5.77
CA THR A 369 -14.72 -6.59 6.45
C THR A 369 -15.41 -5.24 6.20
N GLU A 370 -16.74 -5.23 6.08
CA GLU A 370 -17.56 -4.01 5.93
C GLU A 370 -17.27 -2.94 7.00
N THR A 371 -16.87 -3.39 8.19
CA THR A 371 -16.49 -2.58 9.36
C THR A 371 -15.07 -2.03 9.29
N GLY A 372 -14.11 -2.76 8.73
CA GLY A 372 -12.73 -2.31 8.55
C GLY A 372 -12.48 -1.62 7.22
N THR A 373 -13.42 -1.71 6.27
CA THR A 373 -13.46 -0.87 5.07
C THR A 373 -13.91 0.55 5.43
N GLN A 374 -12.97 1.48 5.57
CA GLN A 374 -13.25 2.85 6.02
C GLN A 374 -12.38 3.86 5.29
N MET A 375 -12.95 5.04 5.02
CA MET A 375 -12.19 6.21 4.61
C MET A 375 -11.22 6.55 5.74
N VAL A 376 -9.94 6.71 5.43
CA VAL A 376 -8.90 6.93 6.46
C VAL A 376 -8.87 8.42 6.83
N ALA A 377 -8.95 9.32 5.86
CA ALA A 377 -9.54 10.66 6.03
C ALA A 377 -10.09 11.25 4.72
N ASP A 378 -10.66 12.45 4.83
CA ASP A 378 -11.19 13.35 3.77
C ASP A 378 -10.17 14.46 3.54
N LEU A 379 -9.50 14.44 2.39
CA LEU A 379 -8.14 14.98 2.23
C LEU A 379 -8.20 16.31 1.48
N THR A 380 -9.04 16.37 0.43
CA THR A 380 -9.46 17.64 -0.19
C THR A 380 -10.80 18.14 0.40
N GLY A 381 -11.00 17.89 1.70
CA GLY A 381 -11.92 18.59 2.61
C GLY A 381 -13.32 18.92 2.10
N GLY A 382 -14.19 17.91 1.99
CA GLY A 382 -15.59 18.03 1.57
C GLY A 382 -15.82 17.33 0.23
N PRO A 383 -16.69 17.82 -0.68
CA PRO A 383 -16.87 17.22 -2.01
C PRO A 383 -15.73 17.62 -2.97
N GLY A 384 -14.51 17.77 -2.43
CA GLY A 384 -13.27 17.70 -3.19
C GLY A 384 -12.97 16.22 -3.46
N SER A 385 -11.71 15.90 -3.70
CA SER A 385 -11.16 14.53 -3.80
C SER A 385 -9.63 14.61 -3.71
N SER A 386 -8.92 13.62 -3.15
CA SER A 386 -7.46 13.56 -2.89
C SER A 386 -6.48 13.31 -4.08
N THR A 387 -5.83 14.30 -4.69
CA THR A 387 -4.89 14.11 -5.84
C THR A 387 -3.52 13.43 -5.48
N ILE A 388 -3.56 12.18 -4.97
CA ILE A 388 -2.49 11.31 -4.43
C ILE A 388 -1.57 10.44 -5.37
N GLU A 389 -0.48 10.90 -5.99
CA GLU A 389 0.28 10.04 -6.96
C GLU A 389 0.89 8.69 -6.48
N TYR A 390 1.03 7.72 -7.41
CA TYR A 390 1.84 6.46 -7.60
C TYR A 390 1.86 4.94 -6.95
N LEU A 391 0.82 4.11 -6.55
CA LEU A 391 0.87 2.84 -5.66
C LEU A 391 1.08 1.36 -6.15
N VAL A 392 1.21 0.50 -5.10
CA VAL A 392 2.22 -0.45 -4.53
C VAL A 392 2.12 -0.38 -2.95
N GLY A 393 2.51 -1.36 -2.10
CA GLY A 393 2.17 -1.37 -0.64
C GLY A 393 3.04 -2.22 0.32
N GLY A 394 3.33 -1.75 1.56
CA GLY A 394 4.24 -2.39 2.53
C GLY A 394 3.64 -3.42 3.50
N ASP A 395 4.39 -3.80 4.55
CA ASP A 395 4.02 -4.84 5.52
C ASP A 395 3.10 -4.32 6.65
N THR A 396 3.20 -3.05 7.01
CA THR A 396 2.33 -2.36 7.99
C THR A 396 1.89 -0.97 7.55
N LYS A 397 2.63 -0.34 6.64
CA LYS A 397 2.35 0.99 6.09
C LYS A 397 2.20 0.94 4.57
N ALA A 398 1.48 1.90 4.01
CA ALA A 398 1.59 2.24 2.60
C ALA A 398 1.31 3.72 2.42
N TYR A 399 1.76 4.26 1.31
CA TYR A 399 2.72 5.35 1.36
C TYR A 399 2.54 6.11 0.08
N PHE A 400 2.20 7.40 -0.02
CA PHE A 400 1.42 8.04 -1.12
C PHE A 400 1.96 9.41 -1.70
N TRP A 401 1.45 10.03 -2.78
CA TRP A 401 1.71 11.47 -3.12
C TRP A 401 0.40 12.34 -2.80
N PHE A 402 0.18 13.71 -2.88
CA PHE A 402 -1.07 14.57 -2.53
C PHE A 402 -1.00 15.89 -1.64
N ASP A 403 -1.83 16.90 -1.99
CA ASP A 403 -2.03 18.32 -1.57
C ASP A 403 -2.75 18.75 -0.26
N ASP A 404 -2.04 19.41 0.68
CA ASP A 404 -2.71 20.33 1.67
C ASP A 404 -3.02 21.74 1.11
N GLY A 405 -2.49 22.10 -0.04
CA GLY A 405 -2.53 23.45 -0.62
C GLY A 405 -1.45 24.41 -0.12
N VAL A 406 -0.36 23.91 0.50
CA VAL A 406 0.64 24.71 1.23
C VAL A 406 2.10 24.40 0.84
N SER A 407 2.69 23.28 1.28
CA SER A 407 4.14 23.05 1.12
C SER A 407 4.58 22.66 -0.29
N GLY A 408 3.71 22.11 -1.16
CA GLY A 408 4.08 21.95 -2.57
C GLY A 408 3.48 20.83 -3.40
N LYS A 409 4.19 19.78 -3.79
CA LYS A 409 3.63 18.43 -3.78
C LYS A 409 4.52 17.61 -2.89
N GLU A 410 4.28 17.62 -1.56
CA GLU A 410 5.26 17.30 -0.50
C GLU A 410 4.92 16.24 0.62
N LEU A 411 5.87 15.50 1.21
CA LEU A 411 6.02 14.26 2.03
C LEU A 411 5.12 13.98 3.29
N HIS A 412 4.68 12.68 3.51
CA HIS A 412 3.60 12.09 4.41
C HIS A 412 3.84 10.71 5.23
N VAL A 413 3.00 10.21 6.19
CA VAL A 413 3.06 8.81 6.82
C VAL A 413 1.73 8.10 7.21
N TRP A 414 1.23 7.06 6.51
CA TRP A 414 0.14 6.17 6.98
C TRP A 414 0.76 5.07 7.80
N ASP A 415 0.77 5.35 9.10
CA ASP A 415 1.28 4.47 10.13
C ASP A 415 0.34 3.30 10.47
N GLY A 416 -0.68 3.05 9.62
CA GLY A 416 -1.78 2.12 9.89
C GLY A 416 -2.97 2.75 10.62
N VAL A 417 -2.89 4.02 11.04
CA VAL A 417 -3.92 4.70 11.87
C VAL A 417 -4.23 6.11 11.38
N THR A 418 -3.19 6.89 11.08
CA THR A 418 -3.23 8.28 10.61
C THR A 418 -2.14 8.49 9.57
N VAL A 419 -2.24 9.58 8.81
CA VAL A 419 -1.47 9.85 7.59
C VAL A 419 -0.84 11.27 7.76
N SER A 420 0.48 11.49 7.76
CA SER A 420 1.05 12.78 8.28
C SER A 420 2.53 13.18 8.03
N LEU A 421 2.79 14.50 8.02
CA LEU A 421 4.08 15.23 7.92
C LEU A 421 5.28 14.71 8.78
N ILE A 422 6.51 14.78 8.24
CA ILE A 422 7.84 14.35 8.80
C ILE A 422 9.06 15.13 8.25
N ASP A 423 9.13 15.58 6.99
CA ASP A 423 10.31 16.29 6.46
C ASP A 423 9.99 17.39 5.43
N ASP A 424 10.60 18.60 5.51
CA ASP A 424 10.24 19.87 4.78
C ASP A 424 11.35 20.70 4.07
N ILE A 425 12.56 20.24 3.75
CA ILE A 425 13.74 21.13 3.81
C ILE A 425 14.66 21.40 2.56
N ASN A 426 14.32 21.63 1.27
CA ASN A 426 13.12 21.72 0.41
C ASN A 426 12.29 23.02 0.35
N PRO A 427 12.48 24.08 1.13
CA PRO A 427 11.43 25.09 1.39
C PRO A 427 10.61 25.58 0.16
N GLY A 428 9.32 25.22 0.08
CA GLY A 428 8.54 25.46 -1.15
C GLY A 428 7.04 25.63 -1.01
N SER A 429 6.37 25.52 -2.17
CA SER A 429 4.92 25.71 -2.34
C SER A 429 4.40 25.21 -3.70
N GLY A 430 5.18 24.42 -4.40
CA GLY A 430 4.75 23.87 -5.67
C GLY A 430 5.26 22.48 -5.77
N ASP A 431 5.23 21.90 -6.94
CA ASP A 431 5.85 20.58 -7.13
C ASP A 431 8.94 20.14 -8.31
N SER A 432 10.10 20.49 -7.86
CA SER A 432 10.49 19.62 -6.84
C SER A 432 10.84 18.28 -7.68
N LEU A 433 9.85 17.33 -7.68
CA LEU A 433 9.72 15.87 -8.04
C LEU A 433 10.78 15.14 -8.99
N PRO A 434 10.84 13.78 -9.00
CA PRO A 434 11.65 12.82 -9.89
C PRO A 434 11.21 11.98 -11.21
N ASP A 435 11.25 10.62 -11.42
CA ASP A 435 11.02 9.97 -12.79
C ASP A 435 10.72 8.41 -13.17
N PHE A 436 10.58 7.31 -12.41
CA PHE A 436 10.13 5.90 -12.83
C PHE A 436 9.07 5.42 -11.81
N PRO A 437 8.20 4.40 -11.98
CA PRO A 437 7.15 3.97 -10.99
C PRO A 437 7.71 3.26 -9.73
N PRO A 438 7.32 3.50 -8.39
CA PRO A 438 8.48 3.52 -5.68
C PRO A 438 9.06 2.32 -4.70
N VAL A 439 9.75 1.17 -4.96
CA VAL A 439 9.41 -0.23 -4.44
C VAL A 439 9.73 -0.59 -3.00
N VAL A 440 8.88 -1.39 -2.35
CA VAL A 440 8.99 -1.78 -0.95
C VAL A 440 10.00 -2.88 -0.67
N VAL A 441 10.63 -2.79 0.51
CA VAL A 441 11.26 -3.93 1.16
C VAL A 441 10.85 -4.04 2.62
N GLY A 442 9.91 -4.95 2.91
CA GLY A 442 9.25 -5.03 4.20
C GLY A 442 8.25 -3.88 4.30
N ASP A 443 8.61 -2.85 5.05
CA ASP A 443 8.03 -1.52 4.86
C ASP A 443 8.95 -0.58 4.05
N THR A 444 10.28 -0.77 3.99
CA THR A 444 11.27 0.33 3.93
C THR A 444 11.40 1.16 2.61
N LEU A 445 11.98 2.41 2.59
CA LEU A 445 11.60 3.50 1.64
C LEU A 445 12.50 3.96 0.46
N TYR A 446 12.03 4.10 -0.80
CA TYR A 446 12.76 4.41 -2.05
C TYR A 446 11.90 5.15 -3.20
N ALA A 447 11.90 6.49 -3.41
CA ALA A 447 11.76 7.17 -4.78
C ALA A 447 12.65 8.47 -5.04
N ALA A 448 13.73 8.47 -5.84
CA ALA A 448 14.91 9.36 -5.67
C ALA A 448 14.66 10.85 -6.02
N ALA A 449 14.71 11.87 -5.15
CA ALA A 449 14.19 13.20 -5.51
C ALA A 449 15.15 14.43 -5.64
N TYR A 450 14.72 15.45 -6.41
CA TYR A 450 15.57 16.16 -7.40
C TYR A 450 16.45 17.31 -6.87
N ASP A 451 16.10 17.99 -5.76
CA ASP A 451 16.88 18.97 -4.94
C ASP A 451 16.24 20.42 -4.60
N GLY A 452 16.47 21.61 -5.25
CA GLY A 452 16.13 23.01 -4.73
C GLY A 452 17.07 24.28 -4.90
N GLY A 453 18.34 24.36 -4.47
CA GLY A 453 19.37 25.41 -4.76
C GLY A 453 20.90 25.11 -4.56
N PHE A 454 21.32 23.97 -3.99
CA PHE A 454 22.67 23.53 -3.57
C PHE A 454 23.36 22.31 -4.27
N THR A 455 22.80 21.09 -4.46
CA THR A 455 23.62 19.85 -4.64
C THR A 455 23.49 19.01 -5.94
N GLY A 456 22.35 18.40 -6.32
CA GLY A 456 22.30 17.39 -7.40
C GLY A 456 20.92 17.01 -7.99
N ARG A 457 20.63 15.70 -7.96
CA ARG A 457 19.42 14.97 -8.40
C ARG A 457 19.59 13.48 -8.02
N GLU A 458 19.35 13.11 -6.75
CA GLU A 458 19.71 11.82 -6.09
C GLU A 458 18.69 11.30 -5.03
N ILE A 459 19.12 10.71 -3.93
CA ILE A 459 18.66 9.39 -3.49
C ILE A 459 18.08 9.41 -2.07
N TRP A 460 16.81 9.68 -2.01
CA TRP A 460 16.10 9.66 -0.76
C TRP A 460 15.88 8.24 -0.20
N SER A 461 15.16 8.18 0.90
CA SER A 461 14.72 7.00 1.62
C SER A 461 14.12 7.49 2.95
N SER A 462 13.66 6.61 3.83
CA SER A 462 13.01 6.85 5.12
C SER A 462 12.73 5.54 5.86
N ASP A 463 12.45 5.64 7.17
CA ASP A 463 11.86 4.59 8.02
C ASP A 463 10.39 4.89 8.44
N GLY A 464 9.86 6.00 7.94
CA GLY A 464 8.55 6.53 8.25
C GLY A 464 8.34 7.16 9.62
N ILE A 465 9.37 7.77 10.21
CA ILE A 465 9.20 8.86 11.19
C ILE A 465 9.90 10.16 10.76
N ALA A 466 9.61 11.28 11.45
CA ALA A 466 10.24 12.59 11.23
C ALA A 466 11.75 12.47 11.08
N GLY A 467 12.35 11.80 12.07
CA GLY A 467 13.74 11.38 12.13
C GLY A 467 14.16 10.29 11.12
N GLY A 468 13.38 10.05 10.07
CA GLY A 468 13.41 8.88 9.18
C GLY A 468 14.01 9.09 7.80
N THR A 469 13.73 10.21 7.12
CA THR A 469 14.02 10.61 5.71
C THR A 469 15.34 11.43 5.49
N SER A 470 16.31 11.20 4.54
CA SER A 470 17.55 12.08 4.41
C SER A 470 18.62 11.84 3.26
N VAL A 471 19.93 12.14 3.55
CA VAL A 471 21.09 12.62 2.72
C VAL A 471 22.51 12.14 3.21
N PHE A 472 23.48 11.62 2.43
CA PHE A 472 24.70 10.89 2.95
C PHE A 472 26.11 11.31 2.46
N GLN A 473 26.52 10.82 1.28
CA GLN A 473 27.88 10.79 0.78
C GLN A 473 27.98 11.69 -0.44
N ASP A 474 29.02 12.52 -0.62
CA ASP A 474 29.14 13.46 -1.77
C ASP A 474 30.27 13.10 -2.79
N LEU A 475 29.92 13.03 -4.09
CA LEU A 475 30.77 12.71 -5.25
C LEU A 475 30.62 13.81 -6.35
N GLY A 476 29.97 14.94 -6.06
CA GLY A 476 29.59 16.02 -6.98
C GLY A 476 30.58 16.31 -8.12
N PHE A 477 30.14 16.09 -9.37
CA PHE A 477 30.92 16.27 -10.59
C PHE A 477 30.13 16.92 -11.74
N ALA A 478 29.51 18.06 -11.42
CA ALA A 478 29.40 19.24 -12.29
C ALA A 478 29.09 18.95 -13.77
N ALA A 479 27.80 18.82 -14.13
CA ALA A 479 27.38 18.19 -15.39
C ALA A 479 25.89 18.46 -15.87
N PRO A 480 25.62 19.38 -16.86
CA PRO A 480 24.37 19.58 -17.62
C PRO A 480 24.35 19.11 -19.12
N GLY A 481 23.62 18.04 -19.49
CA GLY A 481 23.82 17.39 -20.80
C GLY A 481 23.19 16.01 -21.11
N GLY A 482 22.16 15.56 -20.38
CA GLY A 482 21.35 14.33 -20.59
C GLY A 482 22.09 12.98 -20.70
N SER A 483 22.36 12.27 -19.59
CA SER A 483 23.08 10.97 -19.53
C SER A 483 23.45 10.44 -18.11
N GLY A 484 22.77 9.46 -17.52
CA GLY A 484 21.50 8.88 -17.91
C GLY A 484 21.04 7.73 -16.97
N SER A 485 19.71 7.55 -16.81
CA SER A 485 18.88 6.54 -16.07
C SER A 485 19.36 5.72 -14.86
N HIS A 486 18.38 5.06 -14.18
CA HIS A 486 18.49 4.55 -12.80
C HIS A 486 17.79 3.19 -12.31
N GLN A 487 16.52 2.97 -11.87
CA GLN A 487 15.86 1.61 -11.60
C GLN A 487 15.78 0.94 -10.17
N GLY A 488 15.27 -0.33 -9.93
CA GLY A 488 15.27 -1.20 -8.67
C GLY A 488 13.95 -1.98 -8.19
N ILE A 489 13.86 -3.14 -7.48
CA ILE A 489 12.65 -3.71 -6.72
C ILE A 489 12.92 -3.89 -5.18
N GLY A 490 13.41 -5.05 -4.74
CA GLY A 490 13.53 -5.46 -3.34
C GLY A 490 14.35 -6.74 -3.17
N LEU A 491 15.43 -6.83 -2.38
CA LEU A 491 15.91 -8.12 -1.81
C LEU A 491 15.86 -8.02 -0.29
N GLY A 492 15.05 -8.86 0.36
CA GLY A 492 15.17 -9.13 1.79
C GLY A 492 15.02 -7.90 2.70
N ALA A 493 16.11 -7.15 2.90
CA ALA A 493 16.22 -5.89 3.64
C ALA A 493 17.33 -4.98 3.06
N ASP A 494 17.64 -5.11 1.77
CA ASP A 494 18.93 -4.69 1.20
C ASP A 494 18.77 -3.95 -0.13
N LEU A 495 19.54 -2.87 -0.30
CA LEU A 495 19.82 -2.22 -1.58
C LEU A 495 21.28 -2.47 -2.02
N ILE A 496 21.68 -2.41 -3.27
CA ILE A 496 21.06 -2.85 -4.51
C ILE A 496 20.75 -1.74 -5.53
N PHE A 497 21.69 -0.82 -5.71
CA PHE A 497 21.57 0.33 -6.58
C PHE A 497 22.44 0.79 -7.76
N SER A 498 21.77 1.39 -8.75
CA SER A 498 22.15 1.69 -10.13
C SER A 498 22.97 2.96 -10.28
N ALA A 499 24.28 2.80 -10.38
CA ALA A 499 25.22 3.82 -10.00
C ALA A 499 26.64 3.52 -10.44
N THR A 500 27.55 4.36 -9.96
CA THR A 500 28.50 5.04 -10.80
C THR A 500 29.50 5.79 -9.89
N GLY A 501 30.81 5.55 -9.91
CA GLY A 501 31.73 6.37 -9.10
C GLY A 501 33.15 6.51 -9.63
N GLY A 502 34.05 7.19 -8.89
CA GLY A 502 35.38 7.67 -9.28
C GLY A 502 36.31 6.79 -10.14
N GLU A 503 36.05 5.49 -10.25
CA GLU A 503 36.53 4.57 -11.30
C GLU A 503 35.89 4.88 -12.66
N GLY A 504 35.64 6.18 -12.94
CA GLY A 504 35.01 6.81 -14.10
C GLY A 504 33.38 7.00 -13.97
N VAL A 505 31.53 5.92 -14.94
CA VAL A 505 30.06 5.56 -14.85
C VAL A 505 29.65 4.10 -14.30
N GLU A 506 30.12 3.47 -13.18
CA GLU A 506 29.61 2.12 -12.61
C GLU A 506 29.66 1.76 -11.05
N LEU A 507 29.32 0.47 -10.65
CA LEU A 507 28.95 -0.28 -9.37
C LEU A 507 29.30 -0.05 -7.87
N TRP A 508 28.25 0.19 -7.07
CA TRP A 508 28.13 0.51 -5.64
C TRP A 508 27.76 -0.74 -4.64
N LYS A 509 27.49 -0.68 -3.28
CA LYS A 509 26.52 -1.56 -2.44
C LYS A 509 25.70 -0.76 -1.37
N THR A 510 24.48 -1.10 -0.86
CA THR A 510 23.90 -0.54 0.41
C THR A 510 22.70 -1.20 1.19
N ASP A 511 22.89 -1.52 2.47
CA ASP A 511 21.77 -1.74 3.44
C ASP A 511 21.04 -0.43 3.85
N GLY A 512 21.30 0.67 3.14
CA GLY A 512 20.89 2.07 3.36
C GLY A 512 20.91 2.56 4.80
N THR A 513 21.77 2.00 5.63
CA THR A 513 22.15 2.63 6.89
C THR A 513 23.02 3.87 6.59
N LEU A 514 24.16 4.00 7.28
CA LEU A 514 25.25 4.88 6.88
C LEU A 514 26.55 4.04 6.76
N SER A 515 26.42 2.72 6.52
CA SER A 515 27.52 1.76 6.71
C SER A 515 27.56 0.49 5.85
N GLY A 516 26.45 -0.22 5.57
CA GLY A 516 26.43 -1.33 4.59
C GLY A 516 26.45 -0.85 3.14
N THR A 517 26.36 0.46 3.01
CA THR A 517 26.60 1.35 1.88
C THR A 517 28.11 1.23 1.49
N GLY A 518 28.54 0.25 0.66
CA GLY A 518 29.97 -0.13 0.40
C GLY A 518 30.29 -0.81 -0.96
N LEU A 519 30.90 -0.15 -1.98
CA LEU A 519 31.08 -0.73 -3.35
C LEU A 519 31.60 -2.19 -3.41
N LEU A 520 31.00 -3.06 -4.24
CA LEU A 520 31.04 -4.52 -4.03
C LEU A 520 32.40 -5.23 -4.34
N LYS A 521 32.90 -5.43 -5.59
CA LYS A 521 34.12 -6.26 -5.87
C LYS A 521 35.33 -5.58 -6.59
N ASP A 522 35.80 -6.06 -7.76
CA ASP A 522 37.09 -5.71 -8.43
C ASP A 522 37.15 -6.24 -9.89
N ILE A 523 36.37 -5.67 -10.83
CA ILE A 523 36.63 -5.82 -12.29
C ILE A 523 36.32 -4.62 -13.18
N GLN A 524 35.95 -3.44 -12.68
CA GLN A 524 36.49 -2.25 -13.35
C GLN A 524 37.93 -2.09 -12.94
N PRO A 525 38.88 -2.26 -13.86
CA PRO A 525 40.25 -2.13 -13.46
C PRO A 525 40.76 -0.80 -14.01
N GLY A 526 40.09 0.32 -13.69
CA GLY A 526 40.31 1.60 -14.37
C GLY A 526 39.11 2.59 -14.42
N PRO A 527 39.03 3.44 -15.47
CA PRO A 527 38.11 4.58 -15.53
C PRO A 527 37.24 4.69 -16.82
N GLY A 528 36.87 3.57 -17.46
CA GLY A 528 36.09 3.61 -18.72
C GLY A 528 34.64 4.09 -18.50
N ASP A 529 33.81 4.41 -19.51
CA ASP A 529 32.46 5.03 -19.35
C ASP A 529 31.28 4.18 -18.80
N SER A 530 31.62 3.05 -18.16
CA SER A 530 31.38 0.46 -18.10
C SER A 530 29.89 0.18 -18.20
N SER A 531 28.47 2.28 -18.20
CA SER A 531 27.11 2.79 -17.63
C SER A 531 25.81 1.91 -17.59
N PRO A 532 25.34 1.40 -16.42
CA PRO A 532 24.08 0.63 -16.10
C PRO A 532 23.44 -0.57 -17.06
N GLN A 533 22.21 -1.24 -17.43
CA GLN A 533 20.66 -1.49 -17.24
C GLN A 533 20.00 -2.95 -17.28
N GLU A 534 18.72 -3.05 -16.81
CA GLU A 534 17.53 -3.97 -16.98
C GLU A 534 16.96 -4.87 -15.85
N PHE A 535 17.57 -4.90 -14.69
CA PHE A 535 17.16 -5.63 -13.46
C PHE A 535 15.71 -6.17 -13.27
N PHE A 536 15.49 -7.40 -12.76
CA PHE A 536 14.21 -7.77 -12.04
C PHE A 536 14.31 -8.92 -11.00
N LEU A 537 13.31 -9.11 -10.12
CA LEU A 537 13.14 -10.23 -9.15
C LEU A 537 11.74 -10.90 -9.21
N ALA A 538 11.61 -12.22 -8.97
CA ALA A 538 10.60 -12.73 -8.03
C ALA A 538 11.16 -13.58 -6.86
N GLY A 539 12.10 -14.51 -7.10
CA GLY A 539 12.41 -15.60 -6.14
C GLY A 539 13.73 -15.60 -5.32
N GLY A 540 14.62 -14.61 -5.42
CA GLY A 540 15.71 -14.41 -4.43
C GLY A 540 17.16 -14.28 -4.93
N GLU A 541 17.43 -14.47 -6.23
CA GLU A 541 18.77 -14.36 -6.82
C GLU A 541 18.87 -13.43 -8.06
N VAL A 542 18.52 -12.16 -7.85
CA VAL A 542 19.05 -10.89 -8.38
C VAL A 542 19.30 -10.72 -9.89
N TYR A 543 18.27 -10.44 -10.67
CA TYR A 543 18.39 -10.51 -12.13
C TYR A 543 18.81 -9.30 -13.04
N PHE A 544 20.09 -9.13 -13.49
CA PHE A 544 20.70 -8.03 -14.33
C PHE A 544 21.85 -8.18 -15.46
N SER A 545 23.09 -7.59 -15.40
CA SER A 545 23.99 -7.28 -16.61
C SER A 545 25.48 -6.78 -16.39
N ALA A 546 26.36 -6.56 -17.45
CA ALA A 546 27.84 -6.16 -17.43
C ALA A 546 28.66 -5.65 -18.73
N ASN A 547 29.99 -5.24 -18.59
CA ASN A 547 31.06 -4.66 -19.55
C ASN A 547 32.65 -4.99 -19.59
N ASP A 548 33.38 -5.96 -18.98
CA ASP A 548 34.88 -6.20 -18.80
C ASP A 548 36.00 -5.75 -19.77
N GLY A 549 35.76 -4.95 -20.80
CA GLY A 549 36.74 -4.54 -21.79
C GLY A 549 37.26 -5.69 -22.67
N THR A 550 36.80 -6.93 -22.47
CA THR A 550 37.34 -8.15 -23.07
C THR A 550 36.38 -8.88 -24.03
N ASN A 551 35.12 -9.08 -23.65
CA ASN A 551 34.29 -10.25 -24.02
C ASN A 551 32.78 -10.03 -24.44
N GLY A 552 32.26 -8.80 -24.56
CA GLY A 552 30.84 -8.51 -24.91
C GLY A 552 30.00 -8.01 -23.76
N ARG A 553 29.26 -6.89 -23.87
CA ARG A 553 28.23 -6.19 -23.04
C ARG A 553 27.15 -7.14 -22.48
N GLU A 554 27.55 -8.27 -21.94
CA GLU A 554 26.68 -9.41 -21.70
C GLU A 554 26.25 -9.49 -20.21
N LEU A 555 25.57 -10.57 -19.84
CA LEU A 555 24.68 -10.75 -18.68
C LEU A 555 25.37 -10.99 -17.32
N TRP A 556 24.89 -10.50 -16.15
CA TRP A 556 25.53 -10.71 -14.81
C TRP A 556 24.69 -10.42 -13.49
N LYS A 557 24.37 -11.33 -12.47
CA LYS A 557 23.56 -11.29 -11.16
C LYS A 557 24.17 -11.21 -9.69
N THR A 558 24.20 -10.19 -8.81
CA THR A 558 24.90 -10.35 -7.45
C THR A 558 24.10 -10.72 -6.18
N ASP A 559 24.58 -11.64 -5.33
CA ASP A 559 23.92 -12.10 -4.08
C ASP A 559 23.81 -11.06 -2.95
N GLY A 560 23.93 -9.77 -3.26
CA GLY A 560 24.30 -8.74 -2.30
C GLY A 560 25.74 -8.91 -1.80
N THR A 561 26.58 -9.77 -2.41
CA THR A 561 27.99 -9.94 -2.03
C THR A 561 29.00 -9.86 -3.20
N PRO A 562 30.25 -9.46 -2.91
CA PRO A 562 31.31 -9.32 -3.91
C PRO A 562 31.73 -10.63 -4.55
N ALA A 563 31.75 -11.68 -3.73
CA ALA A 563 32.17 -13.01 -4.14
C ALA A 563 31.10 -13.64 -5.03
N GLY A 564 29.83 -13.39 -4.71
CA GLY A 564 28.76 -13.57 -5.65
C GLY A 564 28.61 -12.38 -6.58
N THR A 565 29.68 -11.95 -7.25
CA THR A 565 29.55 -11.12 -8.46
C THR A 565 30.32 -11.56 -9.70
N VAL A 566 29.70 -12.18 -10.72
CA VAL A 566 30.35 -13.32 -11.38
C VAL A 566 29.86 -13.91 -12.77
N LEU A 567 29.40 -13.13 -13.76
CA LEU A 567 29.07 -13.34 -15.22
C LEU A 567 28.25 -14.54 -15.71
N ALA A 568 27.76 -14.40 -16.95
CA ALA A 568 26.78 -15.22 -17.59
C ALA A 568 27.10 -16.36 -18.59
N ALA A 569 26.91 -16.09 -19.89
CA ALA A 569 26.97 -17.06 -20.98
C ALA A 569 28.13 -16.77 -22.08
N ASP A 570 28.26 -17.28 -23.34
CA ASP A 570 29.33 -16.87 -24.37
C ASP A 570 28.90 -16.59 -25.90
N PHE A 571 28.46 -15.50 -26.63
CA PHE A 571 27.95 -14.01 -26.67
C PHE A 571 27.95 -13.82 -28.18
N ASP A 572 28.23 -12.64 -28.69
CA ASP A 572 29.07 -12.69 -29.87
C ASP A 572 30.46 -13.14 -29.40
N SER A 573 30.61 -14.44 -29.11
CA SER A 573 31.81 -15.09 -28.55
C SER A 573 33.06 -14.65 -29.32
N GLY A 574 33.70 -13.55 -28.91
CA GLY A 574 34.49 -12.78 -29.85
C GLY A 574 34.80 -11.34 -29.44
N SER A 575 34.16 -10.38 -30.14
CA SER A 575 34.23 -8.93 -29.90
C SER A 575 33.11 -8.12 -30.67
N GLY A 576 31.94 -8.73 -31.00
CA GLY A 576 31.11 -8.45 -32.21
C GLY A 576 29.82 -7.56 -32.20
N GLY A 577 28.67 -8.02 -31.67
CA GLY A 577 27.32 -7.38 -31.62
C GLY A 577 26.24 -8.36 -31.09
N SER A 578 25.20 -7.94 -30.29
CA SER A 578 24.32 -8.70 -29.31
C SER A 578 23.35 -7.71 -28.45
N ASN A 579 22.95 -7.88 -27.13
CA ASN A 579 22.24 -7.08 -25.98
C ASN A 579 20.68 -6.93 -25.69
N PRO A 580 20.21 -6.87 -24.38
CA PRO A 580 18.79 -7.01 -23.83
C PRO A 580 17.69 -5.91 -24.02
N PHE A 581 16.93 -5.50 -22.98
CA PHE A 581 15.43 -5.51 -22.83
C PHE A 581 14.94 -6.99 -22.74
N PRO A 582 14.53 -7.58 -21.57
CA PRO A 582 13.76 -8.87 -21.41
C PRO A 582 12.18 -9.05 -21.45
N ILE A 583 11.30 -9.36 -20.43
CA ILE A 583 9.79 -9.06 -20.22
C ILE A 583 8.90 -9.71 -19.07
N VAL A 584 8.95 -10.99 -18.65
CA VAL A 584 8.28 -11.66 -17.46
C VAL A 584 8.96 -12.96 -16.97
N GLU A 585 8.52 -13.69 -15.93
CA GLU A 585 9.24 -14.86 -15.41
C GLU A 585 8.41 -16.15 -15.56
N HIS A 586 8.25 -17.00 -16.59
CA HIS A 586 7.52 -18.31 -16.36
C HIS A 586 8.07 -19.25 -15.23
N ASN A 587 8.22 -20.55 -15.47
CA ASN A 587 8.48 -21.52 -14.40
C ASN A 587 9.86 -21.54 -13.65
N GLY A 588 10.62 -20.44 -13.55
CA GLY A 588 11.90 -20.33 -12.83
C GLY A 588 13.20 -20.28 -13.66
N SER A 589 13.26 -19.60 -14.80
CA SER A 589 14.40 -19.49 -15.79
C SER A 589 14.46 -17.97 -16.07
N LEU A 590 14.51 -17.50 -17.33
CA LEU A 590 13.81 -16.31 -17.92
C LEU A 590 14.28 -16.06 -19.33
N LEU A 591 13.60 -15.07 -19.94
CA LEU A 591 13.45 -14.82 -21.36
C LEU A 591 13.53 -13.36 -21.90
N VAL A 592 14.49 -12.54 -21.58
CA VAL A 592 15.56 -12.37 -22.56
C VAL A 592 15.29 -11.13 -23.59
N LEU A 593 14.11 -10.82 -24.21
CA LEU A 593 13.64 -9.73 -25.22
C LEU A 593 14.58 -8.93 -26.25
N ALA A 594 15.91 -8.81 -26.19
CA ALA A 594 16.81 -8.00 -27.11
C ALA A 594 16.40 -7.47 -28.55
N ASP A 595 16.94 -8.00 -29.68
CA ASP A 595 16.52 -7.81 -31.10
C ASP A 595 15.24 -8.59 -31.31
N PHE A 596 14.27 -8.35 -30.43
CA PHE A 596 12.90 -8.78 -30.58
C PHE A 596 12.67 -10.32 -30.43
N SER A 597 13.40 -11.24 -31.07
CA SER A 597 13.25 -12.73 -30.93
C SER A 597 13.77 -13.29 -29.62
N LEU A 598 12.99 -14.01 -28.85
CA LEU A 598 13.36 -14.57 -27.57
C LEU A 598 14.63 -15.46 -27.38
N TYR A 599 14.96 -16.03 -26.20
CA TYR A 599 15.78 -17.26 -25.91
C TYR A 599 15.45 -17.70 -24.33
N ARG A 600 15.74 -18.89 -23.62
CA ARG A 600 15.55 -19.36 -22.07
C ARG A 600 16.51 -20.24 -21.08
N VAL A 601 16.88 -19.82 -19.84
CA VAL A 601 17.83 -20.62 -18.98
C VAL A 601 17.42 -20.90 -17.52
N ASP A 602 17.71 -22.00 -16.83
CA ASP A 602 17.27 -22.25 -15.44
C ASP A 602 18.00 -21.59 -14.29
N VAL A 603 17.14 -21.24 -13.32
CA VAL A 603 17.39 -20.65 -12.01
C VAL A 603 17.99 -21.66 -10.99
N LEU A 604 18.74 -22.66 -11.45
CA LEU A 604 19.56 -23.52 -10.62
C LEU A 604 20.94 -23.79 -11.23
N SER A 605 21.17 -23.69 -12.55
CA SER A 605 22.53 -23.80 -13.12
C SER A 605 22.98 -22.93 -14.33
N GLY A 606 22.18 -22.53 -15.34
CA GLY A 606 22.73 -22.12 -16.68
C GLY A 606 22.69 -22.93 -18.01
N VAL A 607 21.52 -23.24 -18.63
CA VAL A 607 21.39 -23.59 -20.08
C VAL A 607 20.99 -22.44 -21.02
N VAL A 608 21.60 -22.42 -22.21
CA VAL A 608 21.30 -21.52 -23.34
C VAL A 608 20.51 -22.28 -24.45
N GLU A 609 19.78 -21.63 -25.39
CA GLU A 609 18.80 -22.22 -26.35
C GLU A 609 17.99 -21.24 -27.27
N GLU A 610 17.95 -21.50 -28.59
CA GLU A 610 17.19 -20.77 -29.67
C GLU A 610 15.84 -21.35 -30.09
N LEU A 611 14.87 -20.47 -30.35
CA LEU A 611 13.54 -20.85 -30.69
C LEU A 611 12.63 -20.16 -31.75
N SER A 612 12.73 -18.95 -32.30
CA SER A 612 12.15 -18.66 -33.64
C SER A 612 12.83 -19.49 -34.75
N ALA A 613 13.60 -20.51 -34.34
CA ALA A 613 14.49 -21.45 -34.97
C ALA A 613 13.98 -22.17 -36.23
N GLY A 614 12.71 -22.04 -36.56
CA GLY A 614 12.11 -22.56 -37.80
C GLY A 614 11.11 -21.62 -38.42
N LEU A 615 10.91 -20.44 -37.85
CA LEU A 615 9.94 -19.50 -38.38
C LEU A 615 10.41 -18.94 -39.71
N ASN A 616 9.46 -19.03 -40.64
CA ASN A 616 9.68 -18.89 -42.08
C ASN A 616 9.44 -17.46 -42.58
N ASN A 617 8.82 -16.62 -41.75
CA ASN A 617 8.26 -15.31 -42.12
C ASN A 617 9.15 -14.11 -41.75
N ASN A 618 10.40 -14.34 -41.33
CA ASN A 618 11.33 -13.26 -40.97
C ASN A 618 10.74 -12.35 -39.88
N MET A 619 10.19 -12.96 -38.82
CA MET A 619 9.46 -12.22 -37.79
C MET A 619 10.37 -11.22 -37.09
N VAL A 620 9.77 -10.15 -36.56
CA VAL A 620 10.44 -9.21 -35.67
C VAL A 620 9.47 -8.65 -34.60
N PRO A 621 9.38 -9.19 -33.36
CA PRO A 621 8.86 -8.59 -32.09
C PRO A 621 9.22 -7.12 -31.79
N ARG A 622 8.95 -6.25 -32.75
CA ARG A 622 9.29 -4.82 -32.79
C ARG A 622 8.50 -4.00 -31.79
N ASN A 623 7.43 -4.56 -31.26
CA ASN A 623 6.65 -3.96 -30.19
C ASN A 623 6.56 -4.91 -29.01
N ILE A 624 6.50 -4.28 -27.86
CA ILE A 624 7.50 -4.57 -26.84
C ILE A 624 6.85 -4.66 -25.44
N ALA A 625 5.60 -4.23 -25.28
CA ALA A 625 4.85 -4.66 -24.11
C ALA A 625 4.57 -6.17 -24.20
N SER A 626 4.95 -6.92 -23.15
CA SER A 626 4.50 -8.31 -22.92
C SER A 626 3.17 -8.34 -22.22
N PHE A 627 2.51 -9.52 -22.23
CA PHE A 627 1.63 -9.81 -21.12
C PHE A 627 1.43 -11.27 -20.74
N SER A 628 1.62 -11.48 -19.44
CA SER A 628 1.37 -12.62 -18.54
C SER A 628 -0.09 -13.08 -18.40
N TYR A 629 -0.84 -13.08 -19.50
CA TYR A 629 -2.27 -13.36 -19.44
C TYR A 629 -2.64 -14.84 -19.42
N GLY A 630 -2.76 -15.47 -18.28
CA GLY A 630 -3.38 -16.78 -18.17
C GLY A 630 -2.64 -17.93 -18.85
N GLY A 631 -1.80 -17.72 -19.86
CA GLY A 631 -1.28 -18.84 -20.60
C GLY A 631 -0.88 -18.91 -22.06
N PHE A 632 -0.91 -17.90 -22.98
CA PHE A 632 -0.19 -17.61 -24.30
C PHE A 632 0.87 -16.36 -24.57
N VAL A 633 1.69 -15.66 -23.74
CA VAL A 633 2.32 -14.27 -23.75
C VAL A 633 2.12 -13.30 -24.91
N TYR A 634 1.47 -12.16 -24.68
CA TYR A 634 1.16 -11.21 -25.74
C TYR A 634 2.33 -10.28 -26.04
N PHE A 635 2.86 -10.31 -27.26
CA PHE A 635 3.86 -9.35 -27.74
C PHE A 635 3.58 -8.97 -29.20
N GLY A 636 4.12 -7.82 -29.65
CA GLY A 636 3.91 -7.28 -30.99
C GLY A 636 4.94 -7.77 -32.01
N GLY A 637 4.63 -8.87 -32.70
CA GLY A 637 5.49 -9.47 -33.72
C GLY A 637 5.23 -8.99 -35.15
N SER A 638 6.30 -8.69 -35.89
CA SER A 638 6.18 -8.28 -37.29
C SER A 638 5.97 -9.47 -38.23
N ALA A 639 4.97 -9.35 -39.12
CA ALA A 639 4.58 -10.35 -40.10
C ALA A 639 4.91 -9.95 -41.56
N GLY A 640 5.79 -8.96 -41.76
CA GLY A 640 6.14 -8.43 -43.07
C GLY A 640 6.50 -6.94 -43.02
N ASN A 641 5.56 -6.07 -43.39
CA ASN A 641 5.66 -4.62 -43.14
C ASN A 641 4.91 -4.20 -41.86
N ASP A 642 4.10 -5.10 -41.34
CA ASP A 642 3.02 -4.85 -40.40
C ASP A 642 3.37 -5.54 -39.06
N ILE A 643 2.90 -5.00 -37.94
CA ILE A 643 3.10 -5.60 -36.61
C ILE A 643 1.74 -6.03 -36.08
N GLU A 644 1.70 -7.30 -35.74
CA GLU A 644 0.51 -8.08 -35.45
C GLU A 644 0.68 -8.73 -34.08
N LEU A 645 -0.33 -9.46 -33.62
CA LEU A 645 -0.27 -10.08 -32.31
C LEU A 645 0.35 -11.47 -32.40
N TRP A 646 1.28 -11.78 -31.51
CA TRP A 646 1.94 -13.09 -31.40
C TRP A 646 1.82 -13.58 -29.94
N ARG A 647 2.32 -14.79 -29.65
CA ARG A 647 2.05 -15.53 -28.39
C ARG A 647 3.22 -16.42 -27.93
N THR A 648 3.47 -16.82 -26.65
CA THR A 648 4.77 -17.47 -26.24
C THR A 648 5.04 -17.83 -24.74
N ASP A 649 4.95 -19.10 -24.26
CA ASP A 649 5.60 -19.50 -22.99
C ASP A 649 6.55 -20.66 -22.89
N GLY A 650 6.74 -21.62 -23.80
CA GLY A 650 7.27 -22.89 -23.33
C GLY A 650 8.36 -23.69 -24.07
N THR A 651 8.21 -24.16 -25.33
CA THR A 651 9.13 -25.08 -26.07
C THR A 651 9.53 -24.59 -27.46
N VAL A 652 10.11 -25.55 -28.23
CA VAL A 652 10.10 -26.00 -29.65
C VAL A 652 8.83 -26.22 -30.54
N ALA A 653 7.58 -26.52 -30.12
CA ALA A 653 6.44 -26.88 -31.05
C ALA A 653 5.12 -26.02 -31.23
N GLY A 654 4.93 -24.98 -30.42
CA GLY A 654 4.14 -23.73 -30.48
C GLY A 654 4.65 -22.46 -31.24
N THR A 655 4.90 -21.33 -30.53
CA THR A 655 4.94 -19.93 -31.00
C THR A 655 4.98 -19.70 -32.50
N SER A 656 3.91 -19.06 -32.94
CA SER A 656 3.95 -18.22 -34.12
C SER A 656 3.01 -17.01 -33.96
N PHE A 657 2.20 -16.80 -34.98
CA PHE A 657 1.38 -15.63 -35.26
C PHE A 657 -0.02 -15.83 -34.72
N PHE A 658 -0.49 -14.97 -33.80
CA PHE A 658 -1.77 -15.18 -33.14
C PHE A 658 -2.93 -14.86 -34.07
N LYS A 659 -2.91 -13.62 -34.55
CA LYS A 659 -4.02 -12.99 -35.23
C LYS A 659 -3.51 -11.81 -36.06
N GLN A 660 -4.11 -11.66 -37.23
CA GLN A 660 -4.10 -10.39 -37.96
C GLN A 660 -5.09 -9.42 -37.28
N VAL A 661 -4.55 -8.43 -36.59
CA VAL A 661 -5.31 -7.33 -35.98
C VAL A 661 -5.34 -6.12 -36.92
N GLN A 662 -4.30 -5.92 -37.74
CA GLN A 662 -4.24 -4.86 -38.75
C GLN A 662 -4.66 -5.35 -40.15
N ASP A 663 -5.81 -4.90 -40.68
CA ASP A 663 -6.17 -5.09 -42.11
C ASP A 663 -5.76 -3.87 -42.98
N SER A 664 -4.71 -3.15 -42.57
CA SER A 664 -4.33 -1.88 -43.20
C SER A 664 -3.42 -2.07 -44.41
N THR A 665 -3.46 -1.10 -45.35
CA THR A 665 -2.39 -0.91 -46.35
C THR A 665 -1.45 0.24 -45.98
N SER A 666 -1.43 0.60 -44.69
CA SER A 666 -0.96 1.86 -44.13
C SER A 666 0.22 1.61 -43.19
N VAL A 667 1.44 1.58 -43.74
CA VAL A 667 2.68 1.34 -42.96
C VAL A 667 2.81 2.35 -41.82
N GLY A 668 2.73 1.88 -40.58
CA GLY A 668 2.77 2.70 -39.36
C GLY A 668 1.40 3.03 -38.72
N ALA A 669 0.37 2.21 -38.94
CA ALA A 669 -0.87 2.26 -38.16
C ALA A 669 -0.71 1.61 -36.78
N GLY A 670 -1.59 1.93 -35.81
CA GLY A 670 -1.44 1.53 -34.39
C GLY A 670 -1.39 0.02 -34.15
N HIS A 671 -0.28 -0.48 -33.61
CA HIS A 671 -0.01 -1.89 -33.40
C HIS A 671 -0.52 -2.36 -32.02
N PRO A 672 -0.74 -3.67 -31.79
CA PRO A 672 -1.07 -4.20 -30.46
C PRO A 672 -0.06 -3.75 -29.40
N ALA A 673 -0.54 -3.03 -28.39
CA ALA A 673 0.25 -2.44 -27.32
C ALA A 673 -0.59 -2.28 -26.03
N ASN A 674 0.03 -1.73 -25.00
CA ASN A 674 -0.61 -1.31 -23.74
C ASN A 674 -1.39 -2.45 -23.08
N PHE A 675 -0.67 -3.55 -22.87
CA PHE A 675 -1.17 -4.74 -22.21
C PHE A 675 -1.30 -4.53 -20.69
N ALA A 676 -2.30 -5.14 -20.05
CA ALA A 676 -2.92 -4.70 -18.79
C ALA A 676 -3.95 -5.74 -18.30
N GLU A 677 -4.41 -5.64 -17.06
CA GLU A 677 -4.93 -6.73 -16.21
C GLU A 677 -6.31 -6.36 -15.56
N ALA A 678 -7.36 -6.11 -16.37
CA ALA A 678 -8.70 -5.58 -15.97
C ALA A 678 -10.11 -6.29 -16.08
N GLY A 679 -10.34 -7.60 -15.82
CA GLY A 679 -11.69 -8.26 -15.90
C GLY A 679 -11.80 -9.74 -16.33
N GLY A 680 -10.70 -10.42 -16.66
CA GLY A 680 -10.66 -11.74 -17.29
C GLY A 680 -10.39 -11.81 -18.78
N VAL A 681 -10.44 -10.68 -19.49
CA VAL A 681 -11.16 -10.49 -20.77
C VAL A 681 -10.30 -9.84 -21.89
N LEU A 682 -9.00 -10.10 -21.89
CA LEU A 682 -7.97 -9.09 -21.97
C LEU A 682 -8.20 -8.08 -23.19
N TYR A 683 -8.28 -6.74 -22.98
CA TYR A 683 -8.38 -5.57 -23.91
C TYR A 683 -7.31 -5.41 -25.06
N PHE A 684 -6.32 -4.52 -24.84
CA PHE A 684 -5.27 -3.92 -25.68
C PHE A 684 -5.76 -2.82 -26.63
N ASN A 685 -4.87 -1.91 -27.05
CA ASN A 685 -5.16 -1.00 -28.15
C ASN A 685 -4.60 -1.55 -29.48
N ALA A 686 -5.38 -1.46 -30.56
CA ALA A 686 -4.96 -1.86 -31.90
C ALA A 686 -5.78 -1.16 -32.99
N TYR A 687 -5.24 -1.11 -34.21
CA TYR A 687 -5.83 -0.42 -35.36
C TYR A 687 -6.47 -1.36 -36.39
N ASP A 688 -7.69 -1.06 -36.83
CA ASP A 688 -8.25 -1.60 -38.07
C ASP A 688 -8.70 -0.53 -39.08
N ASP A 689 -8.80 -0.93 -40.36
CA ASP A 689 -9.06 -0.04 -41.50
C ASP A 689 -10.52 0.49 -41.56
N ALA A 690 -11.42 0.02 -40.69
CA ALA A 690 -12.82 0.45 -40.58
C ALA A 690 -13.09 1.37 -39.37
N ASN A 691 -12.46 1.10 -38.23
CA ASN A 691 -12.73 1.72 -36.92
C ASN A 691 -11.54 2.55 -36.37
N GLY A 692 -10.34 2.47 -36.96
CA GLY A 692 -9.17 3.18 -36.45
C GLY A 692 -8.49 2.49 -35.26
N LEU A 693 -7.71 3.25 -34.47
CA LEU A 693 -7.03 2.79 -33.26
C LEU A 693 -7.98 2.89 -32.06
N GLU A 694 -8.37 1.75 -31.51
CA GLU A 694 -9.47 1.64 -30.56
C GLU A 694 -9.14 0.70 -29.39
N LEU A 695 -10.00 0.67 -28.37
CA LEU A 695 -9.94 -0.37 -27.33
C LEU A 695 -10.41 -1.68 -27.94
N TRP A 696 -9.49 -2.62 -28.09
CA TRP A 696 -9.80 -4.00 -28.39
C TRP A 696 -10.08 -4.76 -27.10
N LYS A 697 -10.60 -5.95 -27.26
CA LYS A 697 -10.47 -7.06 -26.33
C LYS A 697 -10.29 -8.32 -27.09
N SER A 698 -9.94 -9.37 -26.39
CA SER A 698 -9.65 -10.62 -27.04
C SER A 698 -9.93 -11.73 -26.07
N ASP A 699 -10.69 -12.72 -26.51
CA ASP A 699 -11.01 -13.89 -25.70
C ASP A 699 -10.06 -15.05 -25.88
N GLY A 700 -8.85 -14.76 -26.36
CA GLY A 700 -7.80 -15.75 -26.46
C GLY A 700 -7.92 -16.65 -27.68
N THR A 701 -9.11 -16.88 -28.22
CA THR A 701 -9.17 -17.25 -29.63
C THR A 701 -8.91 -15.99 -30.41
N GLU A 702 -8.41 -16.22 -31.61
CA GLU A 702 -8.56 -15.29 -32.73
C GLU A 702 -10.01 -14.79 -32.93
N ALA A 703 -11.03 -15.45 -32.34
CA ALA A 703 -12.45 -15.15 -32.50
C ALA A 703 -12.99 -14.16 -31.45
N GLY A 704 -12.58 -14.24 -30.18
CA GLY A 704 -12.89 -13.18 -29.21
C GLY A 704 -12.09 -11.92 -29.40
N THR A 705 -10.93 -11.97 -30.07
CA THR A 705 -10.16 -10.78 -30.47
C THR A 705 -10.98 -9.85 -31.36
N GLN A 706 -11.55 -8.81 -30.78
CA GLN A 706 -12.45 -7.84 -31.42
C GLN A 706 -12.41 -6.49 -30.69
N ILE A 707 -12.71 -5.42 -31.42
CA ILE A 707 -12.98 -4.10 -30.84
C ILE A 707 -14.08 -4.14 -29.74
N VAL A 708 -13.85 -3.47 -28.61
CA VAL A 708 -14.84 -3.30 -27.51
C VAL A 708 -15.93 -2.33 -27.92
N ALA A 709 -15.50 -1.16 -28.41
CA ALA A 709 -16.32 -0.02 -28.75
C ALA A 709 -15.62 0.82 -29.82
N ASP A 710 -16.32 1.09 -30.92
CA ASP A 710 -16.03 2.21 -31.81
C ASP A 710 -16.58 3.47 -31.12
N ILE A 711 -15.74 4.15 -30.33
CA ILE A 711 -16.14 5.38 -29.64
C ILE A 711 -16.06 6.60 -30.56
N ARG A 712 -15.40 6.49 -31.73
CA ARG A 712 -15.23 7.59 -32.69
C ARG A 712 -15.62 7.24 -34.15
N PRO A 713 -16.92 6.98 -34.43
CA PRO A 713 -17.43 6.38 -35.67
C PRO A 713 -16.72 6.64 -37.00
N GLY A 714 -15.79 5.74 -37.33
CA GLY A 714 -15.11 5.63 -38.63
C GLY A 714 -13.61 5.31 -38.50
N ASN A 715 -12.84 5.44 -39.59
CA ASN A 715 -11.39 5.29 -39.56
C ASN A 715 -10.73 6.58 -39.03
N LEU A 716 -10.95 6.86 -37.75
CA LEU A 716 -10.29 7.86 -36.91
C LEU A 716 -10.27 7.25 -35.51
N GLY A 717 -9.08 6.97 -34.96
CA GLY A 717 -8.99 6.30 -33.66
C GLY A 717 -9.69 7.04 -32.53
N GLY A 718 -10.15 6.25 -31.56
CA GLY A 718 -10.80 6.66 -30.33
C GLY A 718 -9.90 6.57 -29.09
N VAL A 719 -8.91 5.68 -29.02
CA VAL A 719 -8.02 5.48 -27.84
C VAL A 719 -6.56 5.88 -28.10
N ASN A 720 -5.91 6.53 -27.13
CA ASN A 720 -4.58 7.14 -27.31
C ASN A 720 -3.50 6.74 -26.26
N SER A 721 -3.83 6.48 -24.99
CA SER A 721 -2.85 6.30 -23.89
C SER A 721 -2.45 4.84 -23.58
N PRO A 722 -1.49 4.63 -22.65
CA PRO A 722 -1.41 3.44 -21.80
C PRO A 722 -2.76 3.06 -21.17
N LEU A 723 -2.93 1.79 -20.85
CA LEU A 723 -4.18 1.22 -20.35
C LEU A 723 -3.98 0.83 -18.87
N ILE A 724 -4.64 1.53 -17.96
CA ILE A 724 -4.45 1.36 -16.52
C ILE A 724 -5.55 0.48 -15.90
N THR A 725 -5.11 -0.42 -15.03
CA THR A 725 -5.86 -1.46 -14.32
C THR A 725 -6.43 -0.95 -13.00
N LEU A 726 -7.75 -1.03 -12.89
CA LEU A 726 -8.54 -0.26 -11.97
C LEU A 726 -9.81 -0.96 -11.44
N GLY A 727 -9.60 -2.05 -10.71
CA GLY A 727 -10.59 -2.64 -9.81
C GLY A 727 -11.75 -3.36 -10.49
N SER A 728 -12.48 -2.79 -11.46
CA SER A 728 -13.25 -3.63 -12.42
C SER A 728 -13.31 -3.07 -13.86
N GLU A 729 -12.47 -2.10 -14.21
CA GLU A 729 -12.69 -1.27 -15.39
C GLU A 729 -11.33 -0.76 -15.89
N VAL A 730 -10.98 -0.96 -17.16
CA VAL A 730 -9.76 -0.31 -17.70
C VAL A 730 -10.01 1.18 -17.92
N PHE A 731 -9.00 2.00 -17.69
CA PHE A 731 -9.07 3.44 -17.99
C PHE A 731 -8.02 3.84 -19.02
N PHE A 732 -8.37 4.86 -19.79
CA PHE A 732 -7.62 5.30 -20.95
C PHE A 732 -7.99 6.72 -21.38
N GLU A 733 -7.07 7.39 -22.06
CA GLU A 733 -7.31 8.62 -22.81
C GLU A 733 -7.99 8.33 -24.14
N SER A 734 -8.95 9.18 -24.50
CA SER A 734 -9.45 9.25 -25.87
C SER A 734 -8.58 10.11 -26.79
N TRP A 735 -8.71 9.93 -28.11
CA TRP A 735 -8.14 10.82 -29.14
C TRP A 735 -8.73 12.25 -29.16
N GLU A 736 -9.54 12.64 -28.18
CA GLU A 736 -9.98 14.02 -27.97
C GLU A 736 -9.44 14.63 -26.66
N GLY A 737 -8.58 13.89 -25.92
CA GLY A 737 -7.93 14.30 -24.65
C GLY A 737 -8.60 13.73 -23.39
N ASP A 738 -9.86 13.29 -23.51
CA ASP A 738 -10.71 12.93 -22.38
C ASP A 738 -10.27 11.65 -21.62
N LEU A 739 -10.57 11.59 -20.31
CA LEU A 739 -10.51 10.36 -19.53
C LEU A 739 -11.76 9.52 -19.79
N TRP A 740 -11.57 8.27 -20.21
CA TRP A 740 -12.60 7.26 -20.42
C TRP A 740 -12.32 6.00 -19.60
N LYS A 741 -13.34 5.16 -19.45
CA LYS A 741 -13.25 3.83 -18.86
C LYS A 741 -14.04 2.80 -19.63
N SER A 742 -13.77 1.51 -19.43
CA SER A 742 -14.56 0.43 -20.02
C SER A 742 -14.69 -0.82 -19.15
N ASP A 743 -15.92 -1.33 -19.09
CA ASP A 743 -16.29 -2.69 -18.64
C ASP A 743 -16.15 -3.75 -19.74
N GLY A 744 -15.54 -3.40 -20.88
CA GLY A 744 -15.37 -4.32 -21.99
C GLY A 744 -16.65 -4.61 -22.75
N THR A 745 -17.65 -3.76 -22.57
CA THR A 745 -18.86 -3.70 -23.38
C THR A 745 -19.04 -2.28 -23.92
N GLY A 746 -19.44 -2.13 -25.19
CA GLY A 746 -19.73 -0.81 -25.76
C GLY A 746 -20.72 0.07 -24.96
N PRO A 747 -21.67 -0.49 -24.17
CA PRO A 747 -22.48 0.29 -23.22
C PRO A 747 -21.78 0.78 -21.95
N GLY A 748 -20.74 0.09 -21.46
CA GLY A 748 -19.96 0.50 -20.28
C GLY A 748 -18.63 1.16 -20.61
N THR A 749 -18.23 1.19 -21.89
CA THR A 749 -17.24 2.17 -22.38
C THR A 749 -17.81 3.58 -22.29
N VAL A 750 -17.41 4.35 -21.29
CA VAL A 750 -18.00 5.67 -20.99
C VAL A 750 -16.96 6.75 -20.68
N LEU A 751 -17.26 7.96 -21.13
CA LEU A 751 -16.57 9.20 -20.78
C LEU A 751 -16.65 9.44 -19.27
N VAL A 752 -15.49 9.52 -18.63
CA VAL A 752 -15.37 9.86 -17.21
C VAL A 752 -15.30 11.38 -17.05
N LYS A 753 -14.44 12.08 -17.81
CA LYS A 753 -14.38 13.55 -17.81
C LYS A 753 -13.74 14.11 -19.09
N GLU A 754 -14.27 15.22 -19.57
CA GLU A 754 -13.73 15.99 -20.72
C GLU A 754 -12.44 16.72 -20.34
N PHE A 755 -11.44 16.71 -21.24
CA PHE A 755 -10.12 17.35 -21.08
C PHE A 755 -9.62 17.96 -22.40
N ASP A 756 -8.51 18.71 -22.36
CA ASP A 756 -7.81 19.19 -23.56
C ASP A 756 -6.64 18.25 -23.98
N ASP A 757 -6.07 17.45 -23.06
CA ASP A 757 -4.91 16.55 -23.23
C ASP A 757 -4.68 15.73 -21.92
N ILE A 758 -4.28 14.46 -21.95
CA ILE A 758 -3.73 13.71 -20.79
C ILE A 758 -2.32 13.20 -21.14
N SER A 759 -1.37 13.28 -20.21
CA SER A 759 0.01 12.81 -20.44
C SER A 759 0.16 11.30 -20.21
N ASP A 760 1.10 10.66 -20.92
CA ASP A 760 1.33 9.19 -20.87
C ASP A 760 1.86 8.66 -19.53
N SER A 761 2.13 9.53 -18.55
CA SER A 761 2.50 9.11 -17.20
C SER A 761 1.22 8.83 -16.40
N TRP A 762 0.92 7.55 -16.15
CA TRP A 762 -0.25 7.08 -15.39
C TRP A 762 0.14 5.93 -14.46
N LEU A 763 -0.42 5.87 -13.24
CA LEU A 763 -0.51 4.60 -12.50
C LEU A 763 -1.52 4.64 -11.32
N VAL A 764 -1.38 3.57 -10.53
CA VAL A 764 -2.08 2.80 -9.50
C VAL A 764 -1.83 3.26 -8.02
N PHE A 765 -2.06 4.49 -7.51
CA PHE A 765 -1.98 4.90 -6.06
C PHE A 765 -3.14 4.98 -5.06
N ASN A 766 -2.98 4.34 -3.89
CA ASN A 766 -3.95 4.14 -2.81
C ASN A 766 -5.34 4.06 -3.35
N GLY A 767 -5.50 3.38 -4.47
CA GLY A 767 -6.74 3.20 -5.16
C GLY A 767 -7.37 4.43 -5.76
N GLU A 768 -6.74 5.35 -6.48
CA GLU A 768 -7.43 6.32 -7.35
C GLU A 768 -7.21 6.17 -8.89
N ILE A 769 -6.77 7.20 -9.64
CA ILE A 769 -6.06 7.14 -10.95
C ILE A 769 -5.16 8.33 -10.96
N TYR A 770 -3.87 8.10 -11.16
CA TYR A 770 -2.79 9.06 -11.01
C TYR A 770 -2.20 9.43 -12.34
N PHE A 771 -2.51 10.65 -12.79
CA PHE A 771 -2.20 11.18 -14.12
C PHE A 771 -2.00 12.71 -14.13
N GLN A 772 -1.38 13.19 -15.20
CA GLN A 772 -1.31 14.61 -15.53
C GLN A 772 -2.31 14.93 -16.64
N ALA A 773 -3.11 15.99 -16.50
CA ALA A 773 -4.01 16.43 -17.57
C ALA A 773 -4.01 17.94 -17.79
N THR A 774 -4.42 18.33 -18.99
CA THR A 774 -4.69 19.71 -19.38
C THR A 774 -6.19 19.94 -19.39
N ASP A 775 -6.65 20.98 -18.70
CA ASP A 775 -7.94 21.60 -18.95
C ASP A 775 -7.76 23.01 -19.53
N GLY A 776 -8.86 23.67 -19.85
CA GLY A 776 -8.87 25.03 -20.41
C GLY A 776 -8.29 26.13 -19.49
N THR A 777 -7.71 25.77 -18.35
CA THR A 777 -6.93 26.65 -17.46
C THR A 777 -5.41 26.35 -17.46
N GLY A 778 -4.99 25.14 -17.86
CA GLY A 778 -3.59 24.73 -18.02
C GLY A 778 -3.37 23.23 -17.76
N SER A 779 -2.10 22.79 -17.85
CA SER A 779 -1.67 21.42 -17.57
C SER A 779 -1.29 21.27 -16.09
N TYR A 780 -1.90 20.30 -15.39
CA TYR A 780 -1.78 20.12 -13.94
C TYR A 780 -1.80 18.65 -13.53
N LEU A 781 -1.70 18.38 -12.23
CA LEU A 781 -1.97 17.05 -11.69
C LEU A 781 -3.49 16.85 -11.58
N TRP A 782 -3.99 15.69 -12.05
CA TRP A 782 -5.41 15.43 -12.23
C TRP A 782 -5.76 13.99 -11.93
N ILE A 783 -6.77 13.73 -11.10
CA ILE A 783 -6.97 12.39 -10.54
C ILE A 783 -8.42 12.00 -10.34
N SER A 784 -8.68 10.69 -10.30
CA SER A 784 -10.01 10.09 -10.21
C SER A 784 -10.00 8.60 -9.87
N ASP A 785 -10.76 8.13 -8.85
CA ASP A 785 -11.10 6.69 -8.72
C ASP A 785 -12.05 6.21 -9.84
N GLY A 786 -12.19 7.00 -10.92
CA GLY A 786 -12.86 6.61 -12.16
C GLY A 786 -14.31 7.08 -12.35
N THR A 787 -14.66 8.28 -11.87
CA THR A 787 -16.00 8.91 -12.02
C THR A 787 -15.84 10.41 -12.22
N THR A 788 -16.76 11.00 -12.98
CA THR A 788 -16.83 12.45 -13.19
C THR A 788 -16.93 13.26 -11.90
N ALA A 789 -17.54 12.68 -10.85
CA ALA A 789 -17.79 13.36 -9.58
C ALA A 789 -16.47 13.68 -8.86
N GLY A 790 -15.55 12.73 -8.88
CA GLY A 790 -14.23 12.91 -8.30
C GLY A 790 -13.09 13.08 -9.28
N THR A 791 -13.28 13.12 -10.61
CA THR A 791 -12.17 13.56 -11.46
C THR A 791 -11.89 15.05 -11.22
N ARG A 792 -10.77 15.41 -10.58
CA ARG A 792 -10.41 16.79 -10.16
C ARG A 792 -8.91 17.07 -10.26
N LYS A 793 -8.46 18.19 -9.70
CA LYS A 793 -7.22 18.89 -10.06
C LYS A 793 -6.67 19.67 -8.88
N GLU A 794 -5.43 19.37 -8.51
CA GLU A 794 -4.71 20.14 -7.50
C GLU A 794 -3.76 21.18 -8.14
N GLU A 795 -3.68 22.37 -7.52
CA GLU A 795 -3.29 23.63 -8.19
C GLU A 795 -1.97 24.24 -7.70
N GLY A 796 -0.85 23.76 -8.27
CA GLY A 796 0.41 24.52 -8.27
C GLY A 796 1.45 24.00 -9.28
N PHE A 797 1.02 23.11 -10.18
CA PHE A 797 1.78 21.89 -10.43
C PHE A 797 1.94 21.50 -11.91
N LEU A 798 3.13 21.11 -12.37
CA LEU A 798 3.42 20.85 -13.80
C LEU A 798 4.27 19.59 -14.05
N VAL A 799 3.63 18.42 -13.88
CA VAL A 799 4.22 17.07 -14.02
C VAL A 799 5.08 16.90 -15.27
N ASN A 800 6.06 16.02 -15.13
CA ASN A 800 6.94 15.46 -16.14
C ASN A 800 6.95 13.93 -16.04
N GLN A 801 7.03 13.35 -14.83
CA GLN A 801 7.18 11.90 -14.62
C GLN A 801 6.82 11.49 -13.17
N PHE A 802 6.91 10.22 -12.73
CA PHE A 802 6.23 9.72 -11.49
C PHE A 802 6.86 8.43 -10.83
N GLY A 803 6.90 8.18 -9.47
CA GLY A 803 7.63 7.00 -8.83
C GLY A 803 7.40 6.34 -7.42
N PRO A 804 7.93 5.07 -7.07
CA PRO A 804 6.98 2.31 -6.62
C PRO A 804 6.62 1.28 -5.34
N VAL A 805 6.39 1.22 -3.96
CA VAL A 805 5.97 1.95 -2.64
C VAL A 805 6.83 1.57 -1.47
N ILE A 806 6.99 2.47 -0.51
CA ILE A 806 8.14 2.52 0.38
C ILE A 806 7.73 2.89 1.84
N ASP A 807 8.59 3.12 2.85
CA ASP A 807 8.32 3.13 4.34
C ASP A 807 7.34 4.15 5.01
N GLY A 808 6.19 4.56 4.37
CA GLY A 808 4.78 6.98 3.72
C GLY A 808 5.17 8.05 2.61
N TRP A 809 6.17 8.92 2.89
CA TRP A 809 7.24 9.54 2.09
C TRP A 809 7.43 9.12 0.60
N LEU A 810 6.36 8.95 -0.19
CA LEU A 810 6.24 8.46 -1.59
C LEU A 810 6.22 9.69 -2.70
N TYR A 811 7.58 10.33 -4.51
CA TYR A 811 8.38 11.42 -5.18
C TYR A 811 8.30 11.12 -6.69
N PHE A 812 8.19 12.16 -7.54
CA PHE A 812 7.60 12.06 -8.88
C PHE A 812 8.31 12.35 -10.30
N SER A 813 8.64 13.40 -11.15
CA SER A 813 8.91 14.89 -11.36
C SER A 813 7.92 15.85 -12.03
N ALA A 814 8.11 17.17 -11.79
CA ALA A 814 7.31 18.28 -12.31
C ALA A 814 8.06 19.64 -12.26
N TYR A 815 7.35 20.76 -12.00
CA TYR A 815 7.83 22.15 -12.00
C TYR A 815 6.85 23.16 -11.31
N ASN A 816 7.36 24.23 -10.67
CA ASN A 816 6.61 25.33 -10.02
C ASN A 816 7.06 26.67 -10.59
N ASP A 817 6.11 27.60 -10.71
CA ASP A 817 6.36 28.98 -11.12
C ASP A 817 7.19 29.81 -10.11
N SER A 818 7.42 29.30 -8.89
CA SER A 818 8.05 30.04 -7.78
C SER A 818 9.57 29.82 -7.64
N SER A 819 10.06 28.59 -7.85
CA SER A 819 11.43 28.19 -7.51
C SER A 819 12.12 27.38 -8.63
N GLY A 820 11.57 26.25 -9.07
CA GLY A 820 12.19 25.48 -10.16
C GLY A 820 11.58 24.11 -10.49
N ARG A 821 12.46 23.16 -10.84
CA ARG A 821 12.32 21.71 -10.63
C ARG A 821 13.49 21.31 -9.71
N GLU A 822 13.26 20.52 -8.66
CA GLU A 822 14.06 20.51 -7.40
C GLU A 822 13.65 19.27 -6.50
N LEU A 823 13.29 19.21 -5.20
CA LEU A 823 12.79 18.01 -4.43
C LEU A 823 11.27 17.87 -4.00
N TRP A 824 10.28 17.48 -4.87
CA TRP A 824 8.77 17.47 -4.63
C TRP A 824 8.39 16.02 -4.10
N ALA A 825 7.69 15.86 -2.96
CA ALA A 825 7.59 14.79 -1.92
C ALA A 825 6.07 14.37 -1.51
N THR A 826 5.57 13.34 -0.73
CA THR A 826 4.14 12.75 -0.55
C THR A 826 3.90 11.71 0.65
N ASP A 827 2.68 11.58 1.28
CA ASP A 827 1.82 10.39 1.60
C ASP A 827 0.27 10.57 1.56
N GLY A 828 -0.28 11.45 0.74
CA GLY A 828 -1.72 11.35 0.47
C GLY A 828 -2.66 12.14 1.34
N GLU A 829 -2.18 12.94 2.30
CA GLU A 829 -3.03 13.82 3.12
C GLU A 829 -2.66 15.32 3.23
N ARG A 830 -1.47 15.80 3.68
CA ARG A 830 -1.30 17.23 4.09
C ARG A 830 0.08 18.00 3.99
N PHE A 831 0.96 17.75 3.00
CA PHE A 831 2.30 18.36 2.67
C PHE A 831 3.54 18.62 3.59
N GLU A 832 4.73 18.09 3.19
CA GLU A 832 6.07 18.50 3.71
C GLU A 832 7.33 18.23 2.78
N ILE A 833 8.15 19.21 2.32
CA ILE A 833 9.21 19.16 1.22
C ILE A 833 10.67 18.65 1.61
N VAL A 834 11.83 18.71 0.88
CA VAL A 834 13.12 18.03 1.40
C VAL A 834 14.63 18.51 1.35
N GLU A 835 15.34 19.00 0.30
CA GLU A 835 16.77 19.52 0.40
C GLU A 835 17.08 20.73 -0.56
N GLU A 836 18.13 20.84 -1.39
CA GLU A 836 18.24 21.96 -2.38
C GLU A 836 19.36 21.74 -3.49
N LEU A 837 19.10 21.75 -4.85
CA LEU A 837 19.71 22.29 -6.15
C LEU A 837 18.66 22.88 -7.18
N GLY A 838 18.70 24.16 -7.62
CA GLY A 838 17.55 24.81 -8.35
C GLY A 838 17.70 26.16 -9.10
N PRO A 839 17.25 27.36 -8.62
CA PRO A 839 16.79 28.48 -9.48
C PRO A 839 17.82 29.14 -10.43
N SER A 840 19.11 28.82 -10.31
CA SER A 840 20.16 29.18 -11.29
C SER A 840 20.34 28.19 -12.45
N HIS A 841 19.77 26.98 -12.38
CA HIS A 841 20.17 25.83 -13.21
C HIS A 841 19.25 25.58 -14.42
N LEU A 842 18.19 26.40 -14.59
CA LEU A 842 17.23 26.24 -15.68
C LEU A 842 17.67 26.88 -17.01
N HIS A 843 18.36 26.09 -17.83
CA HIS A 843 18.03 25.98 -19.25
C HIS A 843 18.30 24.58 -19.80
N GLY A 844 17.45 23.63 -19.39
CA GLY A 844 17.15 22.45 -20.21
C GLY A 844 17.54 21.09 -19.64
N VAL A 845 17.08 20.74 -18.43
CA VAL A 845 16.93 19.32 -18.08
C VAL A 845 16.03 18.68 -19.13
N ALA A 846 16.56 17.69 -19.85
CA ALA A 846 15.81 16.96 -20.86
C ALA A 846 14.81 16.00 -20.20
N GLN A 847 13.73 15.68 -20.93
CA GLN A 847 12.71 14.70 -20.52
C GLN A 847 13.33 13.32 -20.28
N ALA A 848 12.66 12.49 -19.49
CA ALA A 848 12.97 11.07 -19.32
C ALA A 848 14.41 10.78 -18.84
N SER A 849 14.70 11.20 -17.61
CA SER A 849 15.32 10.22 -16.71
C SER A 849 14.26 9.17 -16.37
N PRO A 850 14.62 7.89 -16.22
CA PRO A 850 13.83 7.00 -15.39
C PRO A 850 14.40 6.94 -13.98
N LEU A 851 13.52 6.96 -12.99
CA LEU A 851 13.83 7.03 -11.54
C LEU A 851 13.00 5.95 -10.55
N ILE A 852 13.34 3.66 -10.05
CA ILE A 852 12.89 2.48 -9.13
C ILE A 852 13.96 2.21 -8.00
N ALA A 853 13.91 1.12 -7.25
CA ALA A 853 14.12 1.26 -5.79
C ALA A 853 14.50 -0.06 -5.11
N VAL A 854 15.24 -0.11 -3.98
CA VAL A 854 15.44 -1.38 -3.20
C VAL A 854 15.92 -1.11 -1.76
N GLY A 855 16.22 -2.16 -0.99
CA GLY A 855 15.83 -2.35 0.40
C GLY A 855 16.36 -1.46 1.52
N ASN A 856 17.03 -0.34 1.26
CA ASN A 856 17.02 0.82 2.16
C ASN A 856 17.38 2.19 1.45
N GLN A 857 17.45 2.30 0.10
CA GLN A 857 17.55 3.56 -0.72
C GLN A 857 17.33 3.36 -2.27
N LEU A 858 17.78 4.28 -3.15
CA LEU A 858 16.92 4.71 -4.27
C LEU A 858 17.43 5.65 -5.43
N TYR A 859 17.19 5.40 -6.73
CA TYR A 859 18.05 5.78 -7.88
C TYR A 859 17.74 7.05 -8.73
N PHE A 860 18.63 8.07 -8.95
CA PHE A 860 18.52 8.93 -10.19
C PHE A 860 19.57 9.87 -10.81
N THR A 861 19.22 10.34 -12.04
CA THR A 861 20.00 11.14 -12.98
C THR A 861 19.69 12.63 -13.06
N GLY A 862 20.73 13.45 -12.96
CA GLY A 862 20.65 14.91 -12.88
C GLY A 862 21.45 15.72 -13.91
N TRP A 863 20.77 16.67 -14.56
CA TRP A 863 21.35 17.70 -15.43
C TRP A 863 21.69 18.96 -14.60
N ASN A 864 22.92 19.03 -14.10
CA ASN A 864 23.46 20.08 -13.23
C ASN A 864 23.98 21.30 -14.03
N GLY A 865 23.25 22.41 -14.05
CA GLY A 865 23.34 23.55 -15.00
C GLY A 865 24.67 24.18 -15.50
N GLU A 866 25.89 23.87 -15.01
CA GLU A 866 27.09 24.73 -15.25
C GLU A 866 28.12 24.36 -16.37
N SER A 867 28.28 23.10 -16.83
CA SER A 867 29.55 22.64 -17.48
C SER A 867 29.49 21.82 -18.81
N GLY A 868 28.33 21.35 -19.29
CA GLY A 868 28.07 20.56 -20.51
C GLY A 868 28.04 19.00 -20.47
N ILE A 869 27.69 18.28 -19.39
CA ILE A 869 27.72 16.78 -19.30
C ILE A 869 26.55 16.21 -18.47
N THR A 870 26.49 14.96 -18.02
CA THR A 870 25.45 14.58 -17.03
C THR A 870 25.95 13.50 -16.11
N SER A 871 25.28 13.38 -14.98
CA SER A 871 25.62 12.39 -13.96
C SER A 871 24.34 11.71 -13.52
N THR A 872 24.46 10.41 -13.36
CA THR A 872 23.73 9.56 -12.43
C THR A 872 24.10 10.04 -10.98
N TYR A 873 23.30 9.89 -9.92
CA TYR A 873 23.62 10.32 -8.52
C TYR A 873 23.23 9.27 -7.42
N GLY A 874 23.85 9.29 -6.20
CA GLY A 874 23.81 8.32 -5.06
C GLY A 874 23.55 8.93 -3.64
N LEU A 875 23.09 8.25 -2.55
CA LEU A 875 22.83 8.90 -1.19
C LEU A 875 22.58 7.96 0.08
N ARG A 876 21.54 8.16 0.98
CA ARG A 876 21.42 7.66 2.42
C ARG A 876 20.66 6.32 2.73
N VAL A 877 19.50 6.14 3.41
CA VAL A 877 18.82 6.90 4.50
C VAL A 877 18.70 6.16 5.84
N ILE A 878 19.20 6.86 6.85
CA ILE A 878 18.70 6.95 8.24
C ILE A 878 18.39 8.44 8.45
N GLY A 879 17.24 8.88 8.92
CA GLY A 879 16.70 10.24 8.64
C GLY A 879 17.34 11.54 9.13
N PRO A 880 16.55 12.65 9.13
CA PRO A 880 17.04 14.01 9.21
C PRO A 880 17.06 14.43 10.68
N SER A 881 18.15 14.08 11.36
CA SER A 881 18.96 15.14 11.98
C SER A 881 20.43 14.71 12.11
N THR A 882 21.20 14.99 11.06
CA THR A 882 22.58 15.52 11.12
C THR A 882 23.41 15.32 12.40
N GLY A 883 24.55 14.60 12.33
CA GLY A 883 25.62 14.76 13.33
C GLY A 883 26.64 13.62 13.43
N THR A 884 27.75 13.69 12.69
CA THR A 884 28.94 12.85 12.97
C THR A 884 30.01 13.64 13.72
N LEU A 885 30.61 13.07 14.79
CA LEU A 885 32.08 12.88 14.96
C LEU A 885 32.53 12.63 16.41
N THR A 886 32.99 11.40 16.69
CA THR A 886 34.10 11.08 17.63
C THR A 886 34.01 11.46 19.13
N ALA A 887 32.93 12.07 19.60
CA ALA A 887 32.67 12.30 21.02
C ALA A 887 31.93 11.11 21.68
N GLY A 888 31.61 11.23 22.96
CA GLY A 888 30.50 10.47 23.56
C GLY A 888 29.26 11.36 23.48
N ASP A 889 28.14 10.81 22.99
CA ASP A 889 26.90 11.55 22.76
C ASP A 889 25.70 10.89 23.48
N LEU A 890 24.71 11.71 23.84
CA LEU A 890 23.63 11.40 24.79
C LEU A 890 22.26 11.21 24.12
N ALA A 891 22.07 10.11 23.38
CA ALA A 891 20.72 9.74 22.93
C ALA A 891 19.79 9.35 24.11
N VAL A 892 18.56 9.87 24.12
CA VAL A 892 17.53 9.61 25.15
C VAL A 892 16.31 8.93 24.55
N GLU A 893 15.86 7.82 25.13
CA GLU A 893 14.80 6.95 24.61
C GLU A 893 13.60 6.87 25.57
N HIS A 894 12.39 7.14 25.06
CA HIS A 894 11.10 6.86 25.70
C HIS A 894 9.93 7.05 24.69
N PRO A 895 9.02 6.08 24.52
CA PRO A 895 9.06 4.70 25.03
C PRO A 895 10.23 3.89 24.42
N THR A 896 10.41 2.65 24.86
CA THR A 896 11.39 1.75 24.25
C THR A 896 11.12 1.60 22.76
N GLY A 897 12.17 1.76 21.94
CA GLY A 897 12.08 1.85 20.48
C GLY A 897 11.97 3.27 19.92
N LYS A 898 11.80 4.32 20.74
CA LYS A 898 11.67 5.70 20.27
C LYS A 898 12.63 6.66 20.98
N PHE A 899 13.58 7.20 20.21
CA PHE A 899 14.45 8.29 20.66
C PHE A 899 13.69 9.63 20.73
N LEU A 900 14.22 10.54 21.54
CA LEU A 900 13.74 11.90 21.76
C LEU A 900 14.80 12.89 21.30
N PHE A 901 14.35 14.00 20.72
CA PHE A 901 15.19 15.09 20.20
C PHE A 901 15.30 16.24 21.20
N ASN A 902 16.52 16.71 21.42
CA ASN A 902 16.85 17.81 22.34
C ASN A 902 16.14 19.12 21.95
N GLY A 903 15.65 19.86 22.95
CA GLY A 903 14.95 21.14 22.79
C GLY A 903 13.53 21.05 22.20
N VAL A 904 13.24 20.02 21.40
CA VAL A 904 11.99 19.84 20.65
C VAL A 904 11.05 18.85 21.33
N SER A 905 11.56 17.71 21.78
CA SER A 905 10.72 16.61 22.29
C SER A 905 10.09 16.87 23.66
N SER A 906 8.98 16.18 23.90
CA SER A 906 8.29 16.21 25.18
C SER A 906 7.90 14.82 25.67
N ILE A 907 7.86 14.64 26.99
CA ILE A 907 7.24 13.50 27.65
C ILE A 907 5.97 13.99 28.31
N ASP A 908 4.82 13.63 27.73
CA ASP A 908 3.54 13.81 28.39
C ASP A 908 3.27 12.65 29.37
N PHE A 909 2.86 13.01 30.58
CA PHE A 909 2.32 12.10 31.57
C PHE A 909 0.79 11.99 31.44
N GLY A 910 0.17 12.85 30.64
CA GLY A 910 -1.27 12.85 30.39
C GLY A 910 -2.05 13.43 31.58
N THR A 911 -3.32 13.05 31.66
CA THR A 911 -4.21 13.49 32.74
C THR A 911 -4.00 12.65 34.00
N VAL A 912 -3.67 13.32 35.12
CA VAL A 912 -3.48 12.70 36.45
C VAL A 912 -4.28 13.46 37.50
N MET A 913 -5.05 12.76 38.32
CA MET A 913 -5.81 13.36 39.43
C MET A 913 -4.89 13.88 40.54
N GLU A 914 -5.27 14.98 41.19
CA GLU A 914 -4.56 15.50 42.37
C GLU A 914 -4.35 14.42 43.44
N GLY A 915 -3.09 14.25 43.88
CA GLY A 915 -2.70 13.23 44.87
C GLY A 915 -2.42 11.83 44.31
N VAL A 916 -2.68 11.58 43.02
CA VAL A 916 -2.17 10.41 42.29
C VAL A 916 -0.79 10.72 41.70
N THR A 917 0.02 9.70 41.44
CA THR A 917 1.38 9.84 40.89
C THR A 917 1.58 8.91 39.70
N GLN A 918 2.21 9.39 38.63
CA GLN A 918 2.50 8.60 37.44
C GLN A 918 3.99 8.64 37.10
N ASP A 919 4.56 7.47 36.80
CA ASP A 919 5.98 7.29 36.55
C ASP A 919 6.22 6.95 35.07
N LYS A 920 7.31 7.50 34.51
CA LYS A 920 7.85 7.16 33.20
C LYS A 920 9.32 6.77 33.35
N ASN A 921 9.73 5.71 32.65
CA ASN A 921 11.13 5.27 32.61
C ASN A 921 11.74 5.69 31.27
N LEU A 922 12.92 6.31 31.32
CA LEU A 922 13.71 6.72 30.17
C LEU A 922 14.98 5.88 30.15
N MET A 923 15.47 5.53 28.97
CA MET A 923 16.80 4.99 28.79
C MET A 923 17.72 6.08 28.24
N LEU A 924 18.90 6.22 28.82
CA LEU A 924 19.95 7.13 28.35
C LEU A 924 21.06 6.26 27.78
N TRP A 925 21.38 6.46 26.51
CA TRP A 925 22.39 5.73 25.77
C TRP A 925 23.65 6.59 25.61
N ASN A 926 24.79 5.92 25.43
CA ASN A 926 25.94 6.51 24.74
C ASN A 926 25.93 5.98 23.30
N ALA A 927 25.39 6.78 22.36
CA ALA A 927 25.43 6.44 20.94
C ALA A 927 26.79 6.78 20.31
N GLY A 928 27.52 7.71 20.94
CA GLY A 928 28.82 8.18 20.49
C GLY A 928 29.96 7.16 20.60
N ASN A 929 31.07 7.47 19.94
CA ASN A 929 32.23 6.59 19.79
C ASN A 929 33.32 6.78 20.87
N ALA A 930 33.06 7.56 21.93
CA ALA A 930 33.92 7.71 23.10
C ALA A 930 33.11 7.67 24.42
N ASP A 931 33.79 7.53 25.57
CA ASP A 931 33.13 7.43 26.88
C ASP A 931 32.29 8.69 27.22
N LEU A 932 30.97 8.51 27.33
CA LEU A 932 30.03 9.50 27.86
C LEU A 932 30.13 9.52 29.39
N SER A 933 30.25 10.72 29.97
CA SER A 933 30.60 10.90 31.38
C SER A 933 30.11 12.24 31.96
N GLY A 934 30.01 12.30 33.29
CA GLY A 934 29.46 13.44 34.02
C GLY A 934 27.93 13.53 34.00
N VAL A 935 27.24 12.47 33.53
CA VAL A 935 25.80 12.47 33.27
C VAL A 935 25.02 12.73 34.56
N SER A 936 24.26 13.83 34.57
CA SER A 936 23.48 14.26 35.72
C SER A 936 22.17 14.94 35.32
N ALA A 937 21.06 14.38 35.79
CA ALA A 937 19.71 14.86 35.46
C ALA A 937 19.14 15.79 36.55
N SER A 938 18.38 16.79 36.12
CA SER A 938 17.70 17.79 36.96
C SER A 938 16.38 18.25 36.33
N ILE A 939 15.48 18.84 37.13
CA ILE A 939 14.20 19.39 36.62
C ILE A 939 14.14 20.89 36.90
N ALA A 940 13.71 21.66 35.90
CA ALA A 940 13.54 23.12 35.94
C ALA A 940 12.18 23.53 35.34
N GLY A 941 11.88 24.84 35.30
CA GLY A 941 10.64 25.37 34.72
C GLY A 941 9.55 25.72 35.74
N ALA A 942 8.37 26.12 35.24
CA ALA A 942 7.32 26.74 36.05
C ALA A 942 6.69 25.78 37.07
N HIS A 943 6.45 24.53 36.67
CA HIS A 943 5.79 23.51 37.50
C HIS A 943 6.78 22.43 37.98
N ALA A 944 8.07 22.75 38.07
CA ALA A 944 9.14 21.81 38.47
C ALA A 944 8.93 21.13 39.85
N GLY A 945 8.03 21.65 40.69
CA GLY A 945 7.64 21.00 41.95
C GLY A 945 6.58 19.90 41.82
N ASP A 946 5.86 19.84 40.69
CA ASP A 946 4.90 18.80 40.34
C ASP A 946 5.59 17.57 39.70
N PHE A 947 6.90 17.63 39.45
CA PHE A 947 7.70 16.54 38.86
C PHE A 947 8.91 16.19 39.74
N SER A 948 9.38 14.94 39.68
CA SER A 948 10.58 14.51 40.42
C SER A 948 11.33 13.36 39.74
N ILE A 949 12.67 13.38 39.82
CA ILE A 949 13.51 12.24 39.42
C ILE A 949 13.54 11.26 40.60
N ILE A 950 12.96 10.08 40.42
CA ILE A 950 12.88 9.04 41.48
C ILE A 950 14.02 8.02 41.36
N THR A 951 14.52 7.79 40.15
CA THR A 951 15.72 7.02 39.85
C THR A 951 16.63 7.90 38.99
N PRO A 952 17.77 8.41 39.50
CA PRO A 952 18.73 9.14 38.68
C PRO A 952 19.55 8.20 37.80
N PRO A 953 20.16 8.69 36.69
CA PRO A 953 21.14 7.95 35.90
C PRO A 953 22.28 7.40 36.77
N GLY A 954 22.84 6.23 36.42
CA GLY A 954 23.94 5.65 37.17
C GLY A 954 24.73 4.58 36.42
N GLY A 955 26.05 4.60 36.60
CA GLY A 955 26.99 3.66 35.97
C GLY A 955 28.17 4.34 35.26
N GLU A 956 28.73 5.39 35.87
CA GLU A 956 29.72 6.29 35.25
C GLU A 956 31.15 5.71 35.12
N PRO A 957 31.85 5.89 33.97
CA PRO A 957 31.35 6.42 32.69
C PRO A 957 30.63 5.35 31.86
N PHE A 958 29.78 5.80 30.91
CA PHE A 958 29.14 4.91 29.94
C PHE A 958 30.03 4.74 28.71
N VAL A 959 30.41 3.51 28.39
CA VAL A 959 31.18 3.20 27.18
C VAL A 959 30.26 3.19 25.94
N PRO A 960 30.78 3.40 24.72
CA PRO A 960 29.99 3.35 23.49
C PRO A 960 29.06 2.14 23.39
N GLY A 961 27.81 2.38 22.95
CA GLY A 961 26.79 1.34 22.81
C GLY A 961 26.22 0.78 24.12
N THR A 962 26.39 1.48 25.25
CA THR A 962 25.78 1.10 26.54
C THR A 962 24.80 2.14 27.05
N SER A 963 23.86 1.72 27.89
CA SER A 963 22.79 2.57 28.41
C SER A 963 22.49 2.37 29.90
N THR A 964 21.84 3.36 30.49
CA THR A 964 21.34 3.36 31.87
C THR A 964 19.87 3.75 31.90
N GLY A 965 19.10 3.18 32.83
CA GLY A 965 17.72 3.58 33.07
C GLY A 965 17.62 4.72 34.08
N MET A 966 16.73 5.68 33.82
CA MET A 966 16.29 6.66 34.81
C MET A 966 14.75 6.72 34.87
N SER A 967 14.21 7.27 35.95
CA SER A 967 12.76 7.33 36.18
C SER A 967 12.34 8.72 36.63
N VAL A 968 11.34 9.28 35.94
CA VAL A 968 10.72 10.58 36.26
C VAL A 968 9.26 10.34 36.66
N ARG A 969 8.82 11.05 37.69
CA ARG A 969 7.47 11.01 38.25
C ARG A 969 6.78 12.36 38.06
N PHE A 970 5.53 12.34 37.62
CA PHE A 970 4.57 13.44 37.74
C PHE A 970 3.66 13.22 38.96
N SER A 971 3.29 14.31 39.63
CA SER A 971 2.52 14.33 40.88
C SER A 971 1.85 15.71 41.03
N PRO A 972 0.74 15.98 40.30
CA PRO A 972 0.14 17.31 40.23
C PRO A 972 -0.34 17.79 41.60
N SER A 973 0.13 18.96 42.03
CA SER A 973 -0.30 19.64 43.26
C SER A 973 -1.52 20.55 43.11
N ALA A 974 -2.03 20.72 41.89
CA ALA A 974 -3.31 21.38 41.59
C ALA A 974 -3.78 21.09 40.14
N THR A 975 -5.06 21.35 39.86
CA THR A 975 -5.68 21.24 38.52
C THR A 975 -5.00 22.07 37.42
N GLY A 976 -5.24 21.71 36.15
CA GLY A 976 -4.79 22.41 34.94
C GLY A 976 -3.45 21.93 34.39
N PRO A 977 -3.05 22.39 33.19
CA PRO A 977 -1.80 21.98 32.53
C PRO A 977 -0.56 22.31 33.36
N ARG A 978 0.36 21.33 33.44
CA ARG A 978 1.62 21.38 34.17
C ARG A 978 2.76 21.17 33.21
N ASN A 979 3.73 22.07 33.27
CA ASN A 979 4.92 22.03 32.45
C ASN A 979 6.20 22.34 33.23
N ALA A 980 7.19 21.49 32.99
CA ALA A 980 8.56 21.60 33.47
C ALA A 980 9.50 21.21 32.32
N ALA A 981 10.80 21.24 32.57
CA ALA A 981 11.81 20.72 31.66
C ALA A 981 12.74 19.77 32.41
N LEU A 982 12.98 18.58 31.85
CA LEU A 982 14.05 17.70 32.27
C LEU A 982 15.33 18.17 31.57
N ARG A 983 16.42 18.33 32.34
CA ARG A 983 17.73 18.75 31.86
C ARG A 983 18.79 17.75 32.28
N VAL A 984 19.44 17.12 31.33
CA VAL A 984 20.55 16.17 31.55
C VAL A 984 21.86 16.81 31.09
N ILE A 985 22.83 16.94 31.98
CA ILE A 985 24.16 17.49 31.68
C ILE A 985 25.15 16.34 31.55
N SER A 986 25.99 16.37 30.52
CA SER A 986 27.02 15.35 30.20
C SER A 986 28.31 16.02 29.69
N ASN A 987 29.29 15.23 29.24
CA ASN A 987 30.48 15.67 28.49
C ASN A 987 30.27 15.73 26.97
N ASP A 988 29.02 15.54 26.52
CA ASP A 988 28.56 15.74 25.15
C ASP A 988 28.90 17.18 24.70
N PRO A 989 29.48 17.40 23.50
CA PRO A 989 29.94 18.72 23.08
C PRO A 989 28.83 19.64 22.55
N ASP A 990 27.70 19.10 22.13
CA ASP A 990 26.60 19.82 21.48
C ASP A 990 25.26 19.65 22.22
N GLU A 991 24.99 18.49 22.82
CA GLU A 991 23.76 18.18 23.57
C GLU A 991 23.92 18.32 25.10
N SER A 992 24.74 19.25 25.59
CA SER A 992 24.95 19.46 27.04
C SER A 992 24.58 20.89 27.50
N PRO A 993 23.41 21.10 28.16
CA PRO A 993 22.43 20.11 28.58
C PRO A 993 21.45 19.67 27.49
N PHE A 994 21.11 18.39 27.49
CA PHE A 994 19.98 17.81 26.78
C PHE A 994 18.71 18.19 27.53
N GLU A 995 17.78 18.90 26.88
CA GLU A 995 16.60 19.47 27.52
C GLU A 995 15.30 19.08 26.80
N ILE A 996 14.37 18.42 27.51
CA ILE A 996 13.06 18.03 26.98
C ILE A 996 11.92 18.53 27.88
N ALA A 997 10.78 18.86 27.28
CA ALA A 997 9.61 19.30 28.02
C ALA A 997 8.96 18.14 28.78
N LEU A 998 8.61 18.36 30.04
CA LEU A 998 7.76 17.45 30.81
C LEU A 998 6.36 18.06 30.86
N LEU A 999 5.38 17.34 30.32
CA LEU A 999 3.99 17.76 30.23
C LEU A 999 3.08 16.86 31.08
N GLY A 1000 1.90 17.38 31.41
CA GLY A 1000 0.85 16.65 32.11
C GLY A 1000 -0.30 17.58 32.46
N VAL A 1001 -1.46 17.02 32.78
CA VAL A 1001 -2.64 17.81 33.19
C VAL A 1001 -3.08 17.32 34.56
N GLY A 1002 -3.05 18.22 35.55
CA GLY A 1002 -3.71 17.97 36.82
C GLY A 1002 -5.23 18.03 36.61
N GLN A 1003 -5.98 17.06 37.08
CA GLN A 1003 -7.44 17.13 37.17
C GLN A 1003 -7.91 17.03 38.63
N PRO A 1004 -9.10 17.55 38.97
CA PRO A 1004 -9.66 17.36 40.29
C PRO A 1004 -9.88 15.86 40.56
N LEU A 1005 -10.02 15.50 41.82
CA LEU A 1005 -10.48 14.16 42.19
C LEU A 1005 -11.97 14.05 41.82
N MET A 1006 -12.34 13.09 40.97
CA MET A 1006 -13.72 12.89 40.52
C MET A 1006 -14.68 12.68 41.69
N SER A 1007 -15.89 13.23 41.56
CA SER A 1007 -17.01 13.12 42.49
C SER A 1007 -17.72 11.78 42.31
N ALA A 1008 -18.58 11.42 43.27
CA ALA A 1008 -19.71 10.53 43.00
C ALA A 1008 -21.00 11.37 43.09
N PRO A 1009 -22.11 10.95 42.45
CA PRO A 1009 -23.36 11.69 42.52
C PRO A 1009 -23.82 11.92 43.97
N THR A 1010 -24.46 13.07 44.20
CA THR A 1010 -24.68 13.61 45.56
C THR A 1010 -26.15 13.73 45.97
N ASP A 1011 -27.05 13.66 45.00
CA ASP A 1011 -28.51 13.80 45.14
C ASP A 1011 -29.17 13.03 43.98
N LEU A 1012 -30.34 12.43 44.24
CA LEU A 1012 -31.19 11.82 43.22
C LEU A 1012 -32.63 12.27 43.48
N SER A 1013 -33.27 12.82 42.45
CA SER A 1013 -34.62 13.39 42.54
C SER A 1013 -35.55 12.79 41.49
N LEU A 1014 -36.82 12.64 41.86
CA LEU A 1014 -37.91 12.17 41.01
C LEU A 1014 -38.94 13.30 40.84
N THR A 1015 -39.30 13.66 39.59
CA THR A 1015 -40.12 14.86 39.31
C THR A 1015 -41.58 14.78 39.82
N SER A 1016 -42.06 13.59 40.16
CA SER A 1016 -43.35 13.34 40.80
C SER A 1016 -43.29 12.04 41.61
N THR A 1017 -43.77 12.08 42.86
CA THR A 1017 -43.89 10.92 43.76
C THR A 1017 -45.35 10.53 43.97
N THR A 1018 -46.22 10.81 43.01
CA THR A 1018 -47.66 10.53 43.06
C THR A 1018 -48.12 9.80 41.80
N LEU A 1019 -48.88 8.73 41.98
CA LEU A 1019 -49.49 7.95 40.90
C LEU A 1019 -50.99 7.79 41.20
N ALA A 1020 -51.84 7.93 40.18
CA ALA A 1020 -53.26 7.59 40.34
C ALA A 1020 -53.45 6.08 40.42
N GLU A 1021 -54.33 5.61 41.29
CA GLU A 1021 -54.79 4.22 41.23
C GLU A 1021 -55.55 3.93 39.94
N ASN A 1022 -55.79 2.64 39.66
CA ASN A 1022 -56.41 2.15 38.42
C ASN A 1022 -55.70 2.57 37.11
N ALA A 1023 -54.60 3.31 37.20
CA ALA A 1023 -53.74 3.66 36.08
C ALA A 1023 -53.09 2.39 35.48
N PRO A 1024 -53.07 2.24 34.15
CA PRO A 1024 -52.55 1.03 33.51
C PRO A 1024 -51.05 0.85 33.76
N ALA A 1025 -50.61 -0.40 33.86
CA ALA A 1025 -49.20 -0.74 33.94
C ALA A 1025 -48.39 -0.10 32.80
N GLY A 1026 -47.21 0.44 33.13
CA GLY A 1026 -46.36 1.22 32.23
C GLY A 1026 -46.55 2.75 32.35
N THR A 1027 -47.51 3.22 33.16
CA THR A 1027 -47.73 4.64 33.44
C THR A 1027 -46.51 5.25 34.14
N VAL A 1028 -46.10 6.45 33.69
CA VAL A 1028 -44.97 7.19 34.26
C VAL A 1028 -45.37 7.78 35.61
N VAL A 1029 -44.58 7.50 36.64
CA VAL A 1029 -44.70 8.09 37.98
C VAL A 1029 -44.01 9.47 38.00
N GLY A 1030 -42.80 9.52 37.44
CA GLY A 1030 -41.96 10.71 37.31
C GLY A 1030 -40.71 10.44 36.47
N LEU A 1031 -39.92 11.48 36.22
CA LEU A 1031 -38.60 11.39 35.58
C LEU A 1031 -37.50 11.55 36.64
N LEU A 1032 -36.38 10.86 36.45
CA LEU A 1032 -35.24 10.84 37.35
C LEU A 1032 -34.17 11.85 36.92
N THR A 1033 -33.63 12.59 37.89
CA THR A 1033 -32.54 13.55 37.70
C THR A 1033 -31.58 13.48 38.88
N ALA A 1034 -30.28 13.35 38.63
CA ALA A 1034 -29.24 13.39 39.66
C ALA A 1034 -28.48 14.72 39.69
N VAL A 1035 -27.75 14.97 40.79
CA VAL A 1035 -26.84 16.11 40.93
C VAL A 1035 -25.42 15.62 41.18
N ASP A 1036 -24.52 15.99 40.27
CA ASP A 1036 -23.08 15.85 40.41
C ASP A 1036 -22.38 17.23 40.36
N SER A 1037 -21.12 17.27 40.77
CA SER A 1037 -20.22 18.42 40.64
C SER A 1037 -19.29 18.37 39.43
N ASP A 1038 -19.13 17.20 38.79
CA ASP A 1038 -18.34 17.06 37.56
C ASP A 1038 -19.10 17.52 36.30
N ALA A 1039 -18.36 17.62 35.18
CA ALA A 1039 -18.78 18.33 33.98
C ALA A 1039 -19.13 17.39 32.81
N ASP A 1040 -20.14 17.80 32.03
CA ASP A 1040 -20.68 17.07 30.88
C ASP A 1040 -21.02 15.60 31.24
N GLU A 1041 -21.92 15.45 32.22
CA GLU A 1041 -22.33 14.14 32.75
C GLU A 1041 -23.47 13.46 31.99
N SER A 1042 -23.46 12.13 32.06
CA SER A 1042 -24.54 11.25 31.63
C SER A 1042 -24.86 10.24 32.74
N PHE A 1043 -26.14 10.06 33.04
CA PHE A 1043 -26.59 9.24 34.18
C PHE A 1043 -27.35 7.99 33.71
N THR A 1044 -27.02 6.85 34.29
CA THR A 1044 -27.76 5.60 34.13
C THR A 1044 -28.51 5.29 35.43
N TYR A 1045 -29.79 4.90 35.33
CA TYR A 1045 -30.64 4.62 36.48
C TYR A 1045 -31.03 3.14 36.57
N SER A 1046 -30.97 2.56 37.77
CA SER A 1046 -31.30 1.14 38.01
C SER A 1046 -32.10 0.93 39.31
N LEU A 1047 -32.79 -0.22 39.42
CA LEU A 1047 -33.47 -0.64 40.65
C LEU A 1047 -32.54 -1.54 41.47
N VAL A 1048 -32.28 -1.18 42.73
CA VAL A 1048 -31.32 -1.87 43.60
C VAL A 1048 -31.92 -2.31 44.93
N SER A 1049 -31.42 -3.42 45.48
CA SER A 1049 -31.84 -3.96 46.77
C SER A 1049 -31.21 -3.22 47.95
N GLY A 1050 -31.99 -2.92 48.98
CA GLY A 1050 -31.55 -2.19 50.18
C GLY A 1050 -32.72 -1.55 50.93
N THR A 1051 -32.46 -0.76 51.96
CA THR A 1051 -33.53 -0.09 52.72
C THR A 1051 -34.41 0.77 51.80
N GLY A 1052 -35.68 0.40 51.67
CA GLY A 1052 -36.64 1.10 50.79
C GLY A 1052 -36.95 0.38 49.48
N ASP A 1053 -36.47 -0.85 49.28
CA ASP A 1053 -36.65 -1.66 48.07
C ASP A 1053 -37.94 -2.52 48.02
N GLN A 1054 -38.82 -2.39 49.01
CA GLN A 1054 -39.88 -3.38 49.28
C GLN A 1054 -40.80 -3.61 48.07
N ASP A 1055 -41.07 -2.55 47.32
CA ASP A 1055 -42.00 -2.55 46.19
C ASP A 1055 -41.28 -2.40 44.85
N ASN A 1056 -39.95 -2.59 44.79
CA ASN A 1056 -39.17 -2.50 43.54
C ASN A 1056 -39.75 -3.36 42.39
N ALA A 1057 -40.33 -4.52 42.72
CA ALA A 1057 -40.96 -5.42 41.75
C ALA A 1057 -42.28 -4.88 41.14
N LEU A 1058 -42.87 -3.83 41.73
CA LEU A 1058 -44.06 -3.14 41.24
C LEU A 1058 -43.72 -1.97 40.29
N PHE A 1059 -42.43 -1.73 40.02
CA PHE A 1059 -41.93 -0.64 39.18
C PHE A 1059 -40.97 -1.13 38.08
N SER A 1060 -40.71 -0.25 37.11
CA SER A 1060 -39.70 -0.41 36.06
C SER A 1060 -39.12 0.96 35.71
N ILE A 1061 -37.90 0.99 35.16
CA ILE A 1061 -37.25 2.21 34.67
C ILE A 1061 -37.01 2.04 33.17
N VAL A 1062 -37.35 3.07 32.39
CA VAL A 1062 -37.13 3.11 30.93
C VAL A 1062 -36.61 4.50 30.56
N GLY A 1063 -35.30 4.58 30.28
CA GLY A 1063 -34.59 5.85 30.20
C GLY A 1063 -34.50 6.51 31.57
N ASP A 1064 -34.86 7.78 31.66
CA ASP A 1064 -35.05 8.53 32.91
C ASP A 1064 -36.41 8.28 33.58
N GLY A 1065 -37.37 7.65 32.89
CA GLY A 1065 -38.75 7.51 33.38
C GLY A 1065 -38.97 6.30 34.30
N LEU A 1066 -39.29 6.57 35.57
CA LEU A 1066 -39.85 5.58 36.50
C LEU A 1066 -41.31 5.31 36.14
N ARG A 1067 -41.70 4.02 36.07
CA ARG A 1067 -43.02 3.57 35.63
C ARG A 1067 -43.58 2.49 36.54
N SER A 1068 -44.91 2.42 36.68
CA SER A 1068 -45.56 1.26 37.28
C SER A 1068 -45.34 0.00 36.42
N ALA A 1069 -45.13 -1.15 37.04
CA ALA A 1069 -45.16 -2.47 36.40
C ALA A 1069 -46.52 -3.18 36.60
N THR A 1070 -47.34 -2.67 37.52
CA THR A 1070 -48.71 -3.14 37.83
C THR A 1070 -49.72 -1.99 37.70
N VAL A 1071 -51.00 -2.34 37.79
CA VAL A 1071 -52.06 -1.41 38.25
C VAL A 1071 -51.98 -1.34 39.77
N PHE A 1072 -52.23 -0.16 40.35
CA PHE A 1072 -52.30 0.06 41.81
C PHE A 1072 -53.74 0.33 42.25
N ASP A 1073 -53.98 0.12 43.54
CA ASP A 1073 -55.24 0.13 44.28
C ASP A 1073 -54.89 0.76 45.65
N HIS A 1074 -55.62 1.80 46.08
CA HIS A 1074 -55.26 2.59 47.26
C HIS A 1074 -55.56 1.87 48.58
N GLU A 1075 -56.65 1.13 48.64
CA GLU A 1075 -57.15 0.44 49.83
C GLU A 1075 -56.23 -0.73 50.20
N GLN A 1076 -55.71 -1.45 49.19
CA GLN A 1076 -54.65 -2.43 49.35
C GLN A 1076 -53.29 -1.77 49.60
N GLN A 1077 -52.91 -0.73 48.83
CA GLN A 1077 -51.58 -0.13 48.93
C GLN A 1077 -51.51 1.36 48.56
N SER A 1078 -52.01 2.21 49.47
CA SER A 1078 -51.92 3.68 49.43
C SER A 1078 -50.51 4.29 49.26
N SER A 1079 -49.44 3.52 49.47
CA SER A 1079 -48.08 3.95 49.09
C SER A 1079 -47.12 2.77 48.87
N ALA A 1080 -46.13 2.97 48.00
CA ALA A 1080 -45.12 1.98 47.63
C ALA A 1080 -43.71 2.58 47.67
N SER A 1081 -42.74 1.84 48.20
CA SER A 1081 -41.35 2.23 48.37
C SER A 1081 -40.46 1.63 47.30
N VAL A 1082 -39.72 2.48 46.57
CA VAL A 1082 -38.82 2.09 45.49
C VAL A 1082 -37.41 2.64 45.73
N ARG A 1083 -36.39 1.77 45.65
CA ARG A 1083 -34.97 2.12 45.82
C ARG A 1083 -34.26 2.12 44.47
N ILE A 1084 -33.70 3.28 44.13
CA ILE A 1084 -33.13 3.59 42.81
C ILE A 1084 -31.66 3.99 42.99
N GLN A 1085 -30.80 3.43 42.15
CA GLN A 1085 -29.41 3.84 42.00
C GLN A 1085 -29.28 4.75 40.78
N VAL A 1086 -28.40 5.75 40.88
CA VAL A 1086 -27.79 6.41 39.74
C VAL A 1086 -26.31 6.05 39.66
N GLU A 1087 -25.84 5.83 38.45
CA GLU A 1087 -24.43 5.65 38.07
C GLU A 1087 -24.05 6.74 37.07
N ASP A 1088 -22.90 7.38 37.27
CA ASP A 1088 -22.32 8.38 36.36
C ASP A 1088 -21.50 7.73 35.22
N LYS A 1089 -20.85 8.55 34.39
CA LYS A 1089 -19.99 8.04 33.30
C LYS A 1089 -18.65 7.42 33.77
N PHE A 1090 -18.35 7.48 35.07
CA PHE A 1090 -17.13 6.96 35.70
C PHE A 1090 -17.37 5.70 36.54
N GLY A 1091 -18.62 5.24 36.66
CA GLY A 1091 -19.01 4.07 37.46
C GLY A 1091 -19.12 4.38 38.97
N LEU A 1092 -19.23 5.66 39.35
CA LEU A 1092 -19.47 6.07 40.73
C LEU A 1092 -20.98 6.27 40.93
N THR A 1093 -21.46 5.92 42.13
CA THR A 1093 -22.89 5.64 42.34
C THR A 1093 -23.47 6.30 43.59
N TYR A 1094 -24.76 6.63 43.50
CA TYR A 1094 -25.60 7.12 44.59
C TYR A 1094 -26.93 6.36 44.61
N GLU A 1095 -27.51 6.16 45.79
CA GLU A 1095 -28.75 5.39 45.97
C GLU A 1095 -29.73 6.11 46.89
N GLU A 1096 -30.94 6.36 46.40
CA GLU A 1096 -32.05 6.93 47.19
C GLU A 1096 -33.31 6.05 47.13
N ALA A 1097 -34.18 6.20 48.12
CA ALA A 1097 -35.46 5.49 48.21
C ALA A 1097 -36.62 6.48 48.22
N PHE A 1098 -37.51 6.36 47.25
CA PHE A 1098 -38.69 7.20 47.08
C PHE A 1098 -39.94 6.48 47.56
N ILE A 1099 -40.84 7.22 48.22
CA ILE A 1099 -42.19 6.74 48.54
C ILE A 1099 -43.15 7.32 47.50
N VAL A 1100 -43.61 6.46 46.59
CA VAL A 1100 -44.69 6.78 45.66
C VAL A 1100 -46.01 6.69 46.41
N SER A 1101 -46.73 7.80 46.51
CA SER A 1101 -48.09 7.82 47.07
C SER A 1101 -49.08 7.47 45.97
N ILE A 1102 -49.95 6.50 46.22
CA ILE A 1102 -51.09 6.19 45.35
C ILE A 1102 -52.22 7.15 45.75
N SER A 1103 -52.83 7.86 44.81
CA SER A 1103 -53.92 8.80 45.12
C SER A 1103 -55.28 8.14 44.98
N ASP A 1104 -56.05 8.14 46.06
CA ASP A 1104 -57.42 7.60 46.12
C ASP A 1104 -58.42 8.41 45.27
N ASP A 1105 -59.39 7.73 44.66
CA ASP A 1105 -60.53 8.31 43.94
C ASP A 1105 -61.88 7.86 44.52
N ARG A 1106 -62.30 8.52 45.60
CA ARG A 1106 -63.62 8.49 46.31
C ARG A 1106 -64.87 8.73 45.45
N GLY A 1107 -64.75 8.65 44.13
CA GLY A 1107 -65.87 8.54 43.21
C GLY A 1107 -66.43 7.12 43.14
N GLU A 1108 -65.60 6.10 43.40
CA GLU A 1108 -65.94 4.68 43.18
C GLU A 1108 -66.26 3.92 44.50
N ASP A 1109 -65.64 4.28 45.64
CA ASP A 1109 -66.06 3.90 47.01
C ASP A 1109 -66.71 5.13 47.68
N ALA A 1110 -68.03 5.05 47.93
CA ALA A 1110 -68.87 6.19 48.30
C ALA A 1110 -69.22 6.28 49.80
N ASP A 1111 -69.10 5.18 50.53
CA ASP A 1111 -69.48 5.03 51.95
C ASP A 1111 -68.34 4.50 52.84
N GLY A 1112 -67.36 3.79 52.27
CA GLY A 1112 -66.07 3.49 52.88
C GLY A 1112 -65.87 2.05 53.38
N ASP A 1113 -66.55 1.05 52.79
CA ASP A 1113 -66.36 -0.37 53.17
C ASP A 1113 -65.23 -1.11 52.41
N GLY A 1114 -64.80 -0.57 51.26
CA GLY A 1114 -63.72 -1.13 50.44
C GLY A 1114 -64.17 -2.03 49.28
N LEU A 1115 -65.46 -2.07 48.94
CA LEU A 1115 -65.94 -2.53 47.64
C LEU A 1115 -65.95 -1.36 46.65
N ILE A 1116 -65.47 -1.61 45.41
CA ILE A 1116 -65.05 -0.52 44.48
C ILE A 1116 -65.78 -0.51 43.14
N GLU A 1117 -66.80 -1.35 42.95
CA GLU A 1117 -67.58 -1.44 41.71
C GLU A 1117 -69.02 -1.88 42.01
N SER A 1118 -69.99 -1.19 41.42
CA SER A 1118 -71.43 -1.50 41.55
C SER A 1118 -71.81 -2.95 41.19
N ILE A 1119 -70.94 -3.67 40.47
CA ILE A 1119 -71.11 -5.08 40.10
C ILE A 1119 -70.76 -6.06 41.23
N GLU A 1120 -69.85 -5.70 42.14
CA GLU A 1120 -69.48 -6.55 43.27
C GLU A 1120 -70.55 -6.46 44.36
N GLU A 1121 -71.08 -5.25 44.60
CA GLU A 1121 -72.26 -5.02 45.42
C GLU A 1121 -73.55 -5.69 44.88
N ASP A 1122 -73.88 -5.54 43.58
CA ASP A 1122 -75.02 -6.27 42.93
C ASP A 1122 -74.89 -7.80 43.08
N THR A 1123 -73.68 -8.30 43.38
CA THR A 1123 -73.37 -9.73 43.59
C THR A 1123 -73.53 -10.16 45.06
N ASN A 1124 -73.21 -9.27 46.01
CA ASN A 1124 -73.32 -9.53 47.45
C ASN A 1124 -74.72 -9.23 48.00
N GLY A 1125 -75.32 -8.10 47.58
CA GLY A 1125 -76.68 -7.67 47.95
C GLY A 1125 -76.79 -6.30 48.62
N THR A 1126 -75.66 -5.59 48.77
CA THR A 1126 -75.47 -4.31 49.47
C THR A 1126 -75.92 -3.09 48.62
N SER A 1127 -75.65 -1.86 49.09
CA SER A 1127 -76.01 -0.62 48.40
C SER A 1127 -74.88 0.41 48.36
N ASP A 1128 -74.71 1.00 47.16
CA ASP A 1128 -73.77 2.05 46.70
C ASP A 1128 -73.69 3.39 47.48
N LEU A 1129 -74.22 3.42 48.71
CA LEU A 1129 -74.42 4.57 49.59
C LEU A 1129 -74.52 4.18 51.08
N LEU A 1130 -74.40 2.90 51.45
CA LEU A 1130 -74.64 2.31 52.76
C LEU A 1130 -73.68 1.13 53.02
N ALA A 1131 -72.51 1.44 53.59
CA ALA A 1131 -71.45 0.48 53.92
C ALA A 1131 -71.92 -0.82 54.60
N ASP A 1132 -71.29 -1.95 54.21
CA ASP A 1132 -71.27 -3.23 54.93
C ASP A 1132 -69.91 -3.35 55.66
N THR A 1133 -69.82 -2.78 56.87
CA THR A 1133 -68.52 -2.60 57.56
C THR A 1133 -67.82 -3.91 57.96
N ASP A 1134 -68.51 -5.06 57.94
CA ASP A 1134 -67.92 -6.36 58.27
C ASP A 1134 -67.95 -7.43 57.15
N GLY A 1135 -68.64 -7.16 56.03
CA GLY A 1135 -68.60 -7.95 54.79
C GLY A 1135 -69.47 -9.20 54.82
N ASP A 1136 -70.59 -9.14 55.55
CA ASP A 1136 -71.57 -10.21 55.76
C ASP A 1136 -72.64 -10.29 54.64
N GLY A 1137 -72.95 -9.14 54.02
CA GLY A 1137 -73.89 -8.99 52.91
C GLY A 1137 -75.19 -8.24 53.23
N GLU A 1138 -75.33 -7.60 54.40
CA GLU A 1138 -76.47 -6.72 54.74
C GLU A 1138 -76.00 -5.39 55.38
N ASP A 1139 -76.36 -4.25 54.77
CA ASP A 1139 -75.88 -2.90 55.12
C ASP A 1139 -75.94 -2.55 56.64
N ASP A 1140 -74.97 -1.78 57.14
CA ASP A 1140 -74.87 -1.26 58.52
C ASP A 1140 -76.22 -0.72 59.07
N ASP A 1141 -76.94 0.03 58.25
CA ASP A 1141 -78.20 0.70 58.61
C ASP A 1141 -79.38 -0.30 58.70
N VAL A 1142 -79.28 -1.45 58.03
CA VAL A 1142 -80.20 -2.60 58.13
C VAL A 1142 -79.93 -3.39 59.40
N GLU A 1143 -78.67 -3.67 59.71
CA GLU A 1143 -78.20 -4.30 60.95
C GLU A 1143 -78.65 -3.50 62.20
N VAL A 1144 -78.36 -2.20 62.23
CA VAL A 1144 -78.77 -1.29 63.32
C VAL A 1144 -80.30 -1.20 63.47
N ALA A 1145 -81.05 -1.30 62.36
CA ALA A 1145 -82.51 -1.37 62.39
C ALA A 1145 -83.05 -2.75 62.83
N GLY A 1146 -82.33 -3.83 62.52
CA GLY A 1146 -82.61 -5.22 62.90
C GLY A 1146 -82.33 -5.53 64.38
N GLY A 1147 -81.51 -4.69 65.03
CA GLY A 1147 -81.08 -4.84 66.42
C GLY A 1147 -79.84 -5.72 66.60
N SER A 1148 -79.06 -5.83 65.54
CA SER A 1148 -77.79 -6.57 65.44
C SER A 1148 -76.58 -5.63 65.67
N ASP A 1149 -75.35 -6.06 65.37
CA ASP A 1149 -74.10 -5.30 65.63
C ASP A 1149 -73.23 -5.30 64.35
N PRO A 1150 -73.15 -4.17 63.59
CA PRO A 1150 -72.56 -4.08 62.24
C PRO A 1150 -71.01 -4.04 62.27
N LEU A 1151 -70.41 -4.90 63.09
CA LEU A 1151 -68.96 -5.06 63.31
C LEU A 1151 -68.60 -6.52 63.70
N ASP A 1152 -69.51 -7.48 63.48
CA ASP A 1152 -69.40 -8.91 63.80
C ASP A 1152 -70.11 -9.73 62.69
N PRO A 1153 -69.40 -10.28 61.68
CA PRO A 1153 -69.96 -10.91 60.46
C PRO A 1153 -70.54 -12.32 60.70
N PHE A 1154 -71.15 -12.50 61.87
CA PHE A 1154 -71.95 -13.62 62.34
C PHE A 1154 -73.22 -13.15 63.09
N SER A 1155 -73.43 -11.84 63.11
CA SER A 1155 -74.66 -11.11 63.41
C SER A 1155 -75.76 -11.48 62.38
N ILE A 1156 -77.02 -11.06 62.60
CA ILE A 1156 -78.09 -11.09 61.56
C ILE A 1156 -79.36 -10.32 62.02
N PRO A 1157 -80.06 -9.60 61.12
CA PRO A 1157 -81.29 -8.87 61.44
C PRO A 1157 -82.46 -9.75 61.93
N SER A 1158 -83.07 -9.37 63.06
CA SER A 1158 -83.98 -10.27 63.81
C SER A 1158 -85.41 -10.41 63.25
N GLN A 1159 -85.61 -11.33 62.29
CA GLN A 1159 -86.93 -11.65 61.72
C GLN A 1159 -87.94 -12.20 62.77
N GLY A 1160 -89.11 -11.53 62.85
CA GLY A 1160 -90.16 -11.78 63.84
C GLY A 1160 -90.86 -13.16 63.78
N PRO A 1161 -91.55 -13.57 64.86
CA PRO A 1161 -91.37 -14.94 65.38
C PRO A 1161 -92.34 -16.02 64.87
N ALA A 1162 -91.83 -17.25 64.81
CA ALA A 1162 -92.59 -18.49 64.62
C ALA A 1162 -92.83 -19.28 65.95
N ILE A 1163 -93.97 -19.96 66.01
CA ILE A 1163 -94.52 -20.71 67.17
C ILE A 1163 -94.30 -22.22 66.94
N ALA A 1164 -94.01 -23.11 67.90
CA ALA A 1164 -93.48 -23.03 69.27
C ALA A 1164 -93.26 -24.48 69.82
N ASP A 1165 -92.67 -24.56 71.04
CA ASP A 1165 -92.88 -25.60 72.07
C ASP A 1165 -92.13 -26.97 72.03
N PHE A 1166 -91.79 -27.42 73.25
CA PHE A 1166 -91.58 -28.80 73.74
C PHE A 1166 -90.38 -29.71 73.34
N LEU A 1167 -89.22 -29.49 74.01
CA LEU A 1167 -88.50 -30.41 74.93
C LEU A 1167 -88.12 -31.89 74.57
N VAL A 1168 -87.00 -32.35 75.18
CA VAL A 1168 -86.45 -33.75 75.38
C VAL A 1168 -85.29 -34.15 74.42
N GLN A 1169 -84.10 -34.64 74.86
CA GLN A 1169 -83.43 -34.75 76.18
C GLN A 1169 -81.90 -34.97 76.07
N PHE A 1170 -81.14 -34.49 77.08
CA PHE A 1170 -79.81 -34.93 77.59
C PHE A 1170 -78.60 -35.26 76.67
N GLY A 1171 -77.47 -34.57 76.91
CA GLY A 1171 -76.14 -34.89 76.34
C GLY A 1171 -74.89 -34.57 77.20
N ALA A 1172 -75.02 -33.79 78.29
CA ALA A 1172 -74.06 -33.59 79.40
C ALA A 1172 -72.58 -33.20 79.12
N SER A 1173 -72.22 -31.95 79.42
CA SER A 1173 -71.09 -31.61 80.32
C SER A 1173 -71.09 -30.12 80.76
N PRO A 1174 -70.99 -29.80 82.06
CA PRO A 1174 -70.52 -28.51 82.60
C PRO A 1174 -68.97 -28.58 82.86
N ILE A 1175 -68.23 -27.58 83.35
CA ILE A 1175 -68.56 -26.40 84.17
C ILE A 1175 -67.61 -25.23 83.83
N SER A 1176 -68.13 -23.99 83.83
CA SER A 1176 -67.38 -22.71 83.80
C SER A 1176 -66.90 -22.30 85.23
N PRO A 1177 -66.53 -21.03 85.51
CA PRO A 1177 -65.67 -20.10 84.76
C PRO A 1177 -64.52 -19.52 85.66
N VAL A 1178 -63.53 -18.88 85.03
CA VAL A 1178 -63.28 -17.43 85.16
C VAL A 1178 -62.90 -16.94 83.77
#